data_AF-A0A524DQX4-F1
#
_entry.id   AF-A0A524DQX4-F1
#
_cell.length_a   1.000
_cell.length_b   1.000
_cell.length_c   1.000
_cell.angle_alpha   90.00
_cell.angle_beta   90.00
_cell.angle_gamma   90.00
#
_symmetry.space_group_name_H-M   'P 1'
#
loop_
_entity.id
_entity.type
_entity.pdbx_description
1 polymer ?
#
loop_
_entity_poly.entity_id
_entity_poly.type
_entity_poly.pdbx_seq_one_letter_code
_entity_poly.pdbx_strand_id
1 'polypeptide(L)'
;MIFNYFPIVVAGPDIPEESEFNSWHWGVEVGDELYYEAEFVVENFTSGEVIAMFRDIWIYNISSITNITMEWLGIHEFSVVNATRCYYDPDTMDLFAWDVPEEYAIFSFNESDAIHHRYRAGFSGIPQILPINNSNIELDILTPIINQTMYHPLSGMIFNQYDYYEYNLGANSLRFENTTDGYFAYGEYYENNGTLKYAEVSMLANMGEPMIINATFQRVFDYDITDEVEWGVNVGDTVFYDYYHGTSGFEEADDVKLTISNITDISVPIPYNSFDLEEAIPMVFQVVFANVSLWNGTAYEPSSTNFPMGAANNFYPMLFANDPPPELLMIMPTSTTKEDIEFMWNPDKLRIWEADPFDTVEINDNSELEVIISSSNSSEYIQIIADKTTGFYKSFLALMGDIYYYELKDMTLIDWYLEPGDNFHYKVNEDDHEDKIIRATILGTIHLFLNMTLFELDSGGLFTLPLDQPELQFFSVLLADFEIWNATSETWQIDEYEEPFAISNTYWPLSPIALGMGYGFPLAFPMGTIGSDFSGLFEVYSTVYDDITYGSNYVTLVNTTLDRQLDFHFDSTSGILTYLGGWINQPGGDPTDWSYTSVYPLNFENLTLGESSFDFESDFNLDIDFSISINVTSLPFQYYYAVFPFNPVTVPLPNGTALCYLDQIISHPSLVSGNLTMTITFPSSINLATTEVFLFAWNMSGLSTWEIAPPEVYEIDIATNSIMVYFGAYSADSVISALSYIPPSPSSPGIPGYNPFLLIMGLILAAIMIMKVRGREKFKFK
;
A
#
# COMPACT_ATOMS: atom_id res chain seq x y z
N MET A 1 33.81 -26.48 29.14
CA MET A 1 35.04 -26.90 29.85
C MET A 1 36.15 -26.91 28.81
N ILE A 2 36.96 -25.85 28.73
CA ILE A 2 38.01 -25.69 27.70
C ILE A 2 39.07 -26.76 27.95
N PHE A 3 39.25 -27.67 26.98
CA PHE A 3 40.23 -28.74 27.06
C PHE A 3 41.66 -28.15 26.97
N ASN A 4 42.33 -28.02 28.11
CA ASN A 4 43.77 -27.78 28.20
C ASN A 4 44.55 -29.04 27.79
N TYR A 5 44.51 -29.40 26.52
CA TYR A 5 45.43 -30.39 25.93
C TYR A 5 46.16 -29.80 24.74
N PHE A 6 46.64 -28.57 24.90
CA PHE A 6 47.65 -28.02 24.00
C PHE A 6 49.03 -28.46 24.50
N PRO A 7 49.86 -29.06 23.62
CA PRO A 7 51.20 -29.49 23.97
C PRO A 7 52.07 -28.32 24.45
N ILE A 8 53.12 -28.62 25.23
CA ILE A 8 54.08 -27.60 25.66
C ILE A 8 54.80 -27.09 24.41
N VAL A 9 54.54 -25.83 24.04
CA VAL A 9 55.19 -25.14 22.91
C VAL A 9 56.39 -24.35 23.42
N VAL A 10 57.54 -24.53 22.78
CA VAL A 10 58.75 -23.71 22.99
C VAL A 10 59.24 -23.22 21.64
N ALA A 11 59.82 -22.01 21.58
CA ALA A 11 60.47 -21.53 20.36
C ALA A 11 61.54 -22.54 19.88
N GLY A 12 61.43 -22.98 18.64
CA GLY A 12 62.35 -23.94 18.03
C GLY A 12 63.50 -23.23 17.30
N PRO A 13 64.60 -23.93 16.97
CA PRO A 13 65.56 -23.45 15.99
C PRO A 13 64.90 -23.37 14.60
N ASP A 14 65.48 -22.59 13.69
CA ASP A 14 65.02 -22.57 12.30
C ASP A 14 65.11 -23.97 11.69
N ILE A 15 64.02 -24.43 11.06
CA ILE A 15 64.08 -25.65 10.25
C ILE A 15 65.17 -25.41 9.19
N PRO A 16 66.17 -26.29 9.04
CA PRO A 16 67.25 -26.05 8.10
C PRO A 16 66.68 -25.88 6.68
N GLU A 17 66.78 -24.68 6.12
CA GLU A 17 66.37 -24.35 4.74
C GLU A 17 67.21 -25.06 3.67
N GLU A 18 68.30 -25.73 4.04
CA GLU A 18 69.15 -26.47 3.12
C GLU A 18 69.38 -27.90 3.61
N SER A 19 68.43 -28.78 3.29
CA SER A 19 68.65 -30.23 3.21
C SER A 19 68.36 -30.68 1.78
N GLU A 20 69.19 -31.56 1.20
CA GLU A 20 68.91 -32.19 -0.11
C GLU A 20 67.60 -33.02 -0.09
N PHE A 21 67.02 -33.22 1.09
CA PHE A 21 65.82 -34.00 1.35
C PHE A 21 64.61 -33.16 1.82
N ASN A 22 64.75 -31.83 1.98
CA ASN A 22 63.64 -30.96 2.41
C ASN A 22 63.52 -29.69 1.54
N SER A 23 62.62 -29.74 0.56
CA SER A 23 62.24 -28.59 -0.29
C SER A 23 60.80 -28.11 0.00
N TRP A 24 60.23 -28.52 1.13
CA TRP A 24 58.90 -28.14 1.57
C TRP A 24 58.88 -26.73 2.14
N HIS A 25 57.90 -25.93 1.73
CA HIS A 25 57.66 -24.59 2.23
C HIS A 25 56.16 -24.24 2.13
N TRP A 26 55.76 -23.13 2.74
CA TRP A 26 54.41 -22.60 2.57
C TRP A 26 54.34 -21.74 1.31
N GLY A 27 53.28 -21.90 0.53
CA GLY A 27 53.02 -21.06 -0.64
C GLY A 27 52.39 -19.71 -0.32
N VAL A 28 52.41 -19.30 0.96
CA VAL A 28 51.88 -18.04 1.48
C VAL A 28 52.96 -17.27 2.22
N GLU A 29 52.84 -15.95 2.27
CA GLU A 29 53.73 -15.04 2.97
C GLU A 29 53.04 -14.32 4.13
N VAL A 30 53.82 -13.75 5.06
CA VAL A 30 53.28 -12.92 6.13
C VAL A 30 52.68 -11.65 5.54
N GLY A 31 51.41 -11.39 5.86
CA GLY A 31 50.61 -10.31 5.29
C GLY A 31 49.66 -10.77 4.19
N ASP A 32 49.75 -12.00 3.70
CA ASP A 32 48.78 -12.53 2.73
C ASP A 32 47.37 -12.59 3.34
N GLU A 33 46.39 -12.19 2.55
CA GLU A 33 44.98 -12.15 2.93
C GLU A 33 44.20 -13.28 2.28
N LEU A 34 43.46 -13.99 3.12
CA LEU A 34 42.76 -15.18 2.76
C LEU A 34 41.24 -15.10 3.01
N TYR A 35 40.46 -14.95 1.93
CA TYR A 35 38.99 -14.84 1.95
C TYR A 35 38.31 -16.17 1.58
N TYR A 36 37.34 -16.59 2.39
CA TYR A 36 36.52 -17.77 2.12
C TYR A 36 35.05 -17.49 2.39
N GLU A 37 34.19 -17.71 1.41
CA GLU A 37 32.75 -17.83 1.66
C GLU A 37 32.51 -19.18 2.34
N ALA A 38 31.85 -19.16 3.48
CA ALA A 38 31.60 -20.33 4.28
C ALA A 38 30.11 -20.47 4.59
N GLU A 39 29.56 -21.66 4.34
CA GLU A 39 28.21 -22.03 4.76
C GLU A 39 28.31 -23.17 5.77
N PHE A 40 27.59 -23.05 6.89
CA PHE A 40 27.54 -24.06 7.94
C PHE A 40 26.12 -24.45 8.28
N VAL A 41 25.92 -25.76 8.48
CA VAL A 41 24.72 -26.35 9.09
C VAL A 41 25.19 -27.35 10.14
N VAL A 42 24.83 -27.10 11.39
CA VAL A 42 25.21 -27.91 12.54
C VAL A 42 23.97 -28.57 13.12
N GLU A 43 23.97 -29.89 13.22
CA GLU A 43 22.86 -30.67 13.74
C GLU A 43 23.26 -31.40 15.03
N ASN A 44 22.35 -31.49 16.00
CA ASN A 44 22.52 -32.39 17.13
C ASN A 44 22.42 -33.83 16.62
N PHE A 45 23.47 -34.63 16.84
CA PHE A 45 23.53 -36.00 16.33
C PHE A 45 22.41 -36.90 16.86
N THR A 46 21.91 -36.64 18.08
CA THR A 46 20.91 -37.49 18.74
C THR A 46 19.49 -37.13 18.33
N SER A 47 19.15 -35.84 18.28
CA SER A 47 17.79 -35.38 17.93
C SER A 47 17.60 -35.12 16.44
N GLY A 48 18.67 -34.86 15.67
CA GLY A 48 18.63 -34.39 14.29
C GLY A 48 18.22 -32.92 14.17
N GLU A 49 18.17 -32.18 15.28
CA GLU A 49 17.78 -30.77 15.31
C GLU A 49 18.94 -29.87 14.89
N VAL A 50 18.69 -28.89 14.01
CA VAL A 50 19.71 -27.91 13.59
C VAL A 50 19.99 -26.94 14.75
N ILE A 51 21.19 -26.87 15.27
CA ILE A 51 21.53 -26.00 16.41
C ILE A 51 22.27 -24.73 16.00
N ALA A 52 22.86 -24.71 14.80
CA ALA A 52 23.43 -23.51 14.20
C ALA A 52 23.34 -23.62 12.67
N MET A 53 23.03 -22.53 12.00
CA MET A 53 23.02 -22.44 10.54
C MET A 53 23.41 -21.02 10.15
N PHE A 54 24.40 -20.83 9.29
CA PHE A 54 24.84 -19.50 8.87
C PHE A 54 25.68 -19.51 7.59
N ARG A 55 25.70 -18.36 6.91
CA ARG A 55 26.65 -17.98 5.86
C ARG A 55 27.51 -16.84 6.38
N ASP A 56 28.80 -16.89 6.08
CA ASP A 56 29.77 -15.89 6.51
C ASP A 56 30.95 -15.80 5.53
N ILE A 57 31.69 -14.70 5.62
CA ILE A 57 32.98 -14.52 4.98
C ILE A 57 34.09 -14.63 6.02
N TRP A 58 34.94 -15.62 5.84
CA TRP A 58 36.10 -15.80 6.70
C TRP A 58 37.31 -15.12 6.07
N ILE A 59 37.74 -14.03 6.69
CA ILE A 59 38.93 -13.28 6.30
C ILE A 59 40.07 -13.65 7.25
N TYR A 60 41.15 -14.19 6.71
CA TYR A 60 42.34 -14.54 7.47
C TYR A 60 43.55 -13.77 6.96
N ASN A 61 44.22 -13.03 7.85
CA ASN A 61 45.52 -12.44 7.55
C ASN A 61 46.63 -13.36 8.08
N ILE A 62 47.59 -13.76 7.23
CA ILE A 62 48.75 -14.54 7.68
C ILE A 62 49.64 -13.66 8.55
N SER A 63 49.54 -13.83 9.86
CA SER A 63 50.16 -12.92 10.83
C SER A 63 51.61 -13.30 11.17
N SER A 64 51.97 -14.58 11.07
CA SER A 64 53.36 -15.03 11.19
C SER A 64 53.58 -16.43 10.64
N ILE A 65 54.82 -16.70 10.19
CA ILE A 65 55.32 -18.04 9.90
C ILE A 65 56.53 -18.26 10.81
N THR A 66 56.43 -19.20 11.75
CA THR A 66 57.44 -19.40 12.81
C THR A 66 57.77 -20.86 13.02
N ASN A 67 58.99 -21.14 13.46
CA ASN A 67 59.41 -22.49 13.81
C ASN A 67 59.27 -22.72 15.32
N ILE A 68 58.59 -23.79 15.70
CA ILE A 68 58.36 -24.16 17.11
C ILE A 68 58.80 -25.60 17.37
N THR A 69 59.12 -25.90 18.62
CA THR A 69 59.23 -27.27 19.11
C THR A 69 57.99 -27.62 19.90
N MET A 70 57.33 -28.72 19.51
CA MET A 70 56.05 -29.17 20.09
C MET A 70 56.06 -30.68 20.34
N GLU A 71 55.41 -31.11 21.43
CA GLU A 71 55.12 -32.52 21.69
C GLU A 71 53.82 -32.97 20.98
N TRP A 72 53.92 -33.39 19.71
CA TRP A 72 52.82 -33.97 18.93
C TRP A 72 53.28 -35.24 18.21
N LEU A 73 52.80 -36.41 18.66
CA LEU A 73 53.29 -37.72 18.23
C LEU A 73 54.83 -37.84 18.37
N GLY A 74 55.35 -37.30 19.49
CA GLY A 74 56.78 -37.12 19.80
C GLY A 74 57.16 -35.64 19.86
N ILE A 75 58.41 -35.34 20.26
CA ILE A 75 58.94 -33.96 20.29
C ILE A 75 59.56 -33.66 18.94
N HIS A 76 58.99 -32.70 18.20
CA HIS A 76 59.42 -32.33 16.85
C HIS A 76 59.50 -30.83 16.65
N GLU A 77 60.28 -30.43 15.66
CA GLU A 77 60.34 -29.06 15.14
C GLU A 77 59.31 -28.92 14.01
N PHE A 78 58.44 -27.91 14.12
CA PHE A 78 57.36 -27.63 13.18
C PHE A 78 57.49 -26.21 12.63
N SER A 79 57.20 -26.04 11.35
CA SER A 79 56.87 -24.74 10.78
C SER A 79 55.38 -24.49 10.98
N VAL A 80 55.04 -23.36 11.57
CA VAL A 80 53.69 -22.96 11.93
C VAL A 80 53.32 -21.71 11.17
N VAL A 81 52.23 -21.80 10.41
CA VAL A 81 51.51 -20.65 9.88
C VAL A 81 50.50 -20.25 10.94
N ASN A 82 50.63 -19.04 11.47
CA ASN A 82 49.59 -18.42 12.27
C ASN A 82 48.79 -17.45 11.40
N ALA A 83 47.48 -17.44 11.59
CA ALA A 83 46.58 -16.51 10.94
C ALA A 83 45.75 -15.78 11.98
N THR A 84 45.38 -14.55 11.66
CA THR A 84 44.45 -13.74 12.45
C THR A 84 43.15 -13.64 11.67
N ARG A 85 42.03 -14.02 12.30
CA ARG A 85 40.71 -13.75 11.73
C ARG A 85 40.47 -12.25 11.75
N CYS A 86 40.00 -11.71 10.64
CA CYS A 86 39.76 -10.29 10.44
C CYS A 86 38.31 -10.04 10.05
N TYR A 87 37.87 -8.79 10.20
CA TYR A 87 36.66 -8.27 9.58
C TYR A 87 37.00 -6.99 8.82
N TYR A 88 36.20 -6.69 7.79
CA TYR A 88 36.33 -5.46 7.01
C TYR A 88 35.51 -4.34 7.66
N ASP A 89 36.13 -3.18 7.81
CA ASP A 89 35.45 -1.96 8.27
C ASP A 89 35.28 -0.98 7.09
N PRO A 90 34.05 -0.76 6.62
CA PRO A 90 33.79 0.10 5.47
C PRO A 90 34.09 1.58 5.74
N ASP A 91 34.09 2.03 7.00
CA ASP A 91 34.35 3.44 7.34
C ASP A 91 35.82 3.82 7.15
N THR A 92 36.72 2.90 7.44
CA THR A 92 38.18 3.09 7.35
C THR A 92 38.79 2.46 6.10
N MET A 93 38.06 1.55 5.44
CA MET A 93 38.53 0.72 4.33
C MET A 93 39.73 -0.16 4.71
N ASP A 94 39.83 -0.54 5.98
CA ASP A 94 40.90 -1.35 6.54
C ASP A 94 40.37 -2.68 7.11
N LEU A 95 41.24 -3.70 7.15
CA LEU A 95 40.98 -4.95 7.89
C LEU A 95 41.39 -4.79 9.36
N PHE A 96 40.47 -5.13 10.26
CA PHE A 96 40.74 -5.19 11.69
C PHE A 96 40.82 -6.63 12.16
N ALA A 97 41.73 -6.89 13.10
CA ALA A 97 41.79 -8.16 13.79
C ALA A 97 40.51 -8.35 14.61
N TRP A 98 39.79 -9.43 14.35
CA TRP A 98 38.65 -9.89 15.14
C TRP A 98 39.15 -10.63 16.39
N ASP A 99 40.12 -11.52 16.20
CA ASP A 99 40.67 -12.39 17.24
C ASP A 99 42.20 -12.31 17.32
N VAL A 100 42.79 -12.98 18.30
CA VAL A 100 44.23 -13.16 18.40
C VAL A 100 44.76 -14.11 17.32
N PRO A 101 46.04 -13.99 16.91
CA PRO A 101 46.67 -14.98 16.04
C PRO A 101 46.52 -16.42 16.57
N GLU A 102 46.03 -17.33 15.73
CA GLU A 102 45.88 -18.75 16.04
C GLU A 102 46.69 -19.65 15.10
N GLU A 103 46.96 -20.88 15.55
CA GLU A 103 47.60 -21.93 14.74
C GLU A 103 46.70 -22.30 13.56
N TYR A 104 47.09 -21.88 12.36
CA TYR A 104 46.31 -22.10 11.13
C TYR A 104 46.70 -23.43 10.45
N ALA A 105 48.01 -23.66 10.30
CA ALA A 105 48.57 -24.89 9.78
C ALA A 105 49.99 -25.15 10.31
N ILE A 106 50.34 -26.42 10.55
CA ILE A 106 51.69 -26.82 10.96
C ILE A 106 52.21 -27.98 10.13
N PHE A 107 53.50 -27.96 9.83
CA PHE A 107 54.18 -29.00 9.08
C PHE A 107 55.58 -29.28 9.66
N SER A 108 55.96 -30.55 9.74
CA SER A 108 57.27 -30.99 10.20
C SER A 108 57.83 -32.06 9.28
N PHE A 109 59.15 -32.03 9.09
CA PHE A 109 59.91 -33.06 8.41
C PHE A 109 61.11 -33.50 9.26
N ASN A 110 61.23 -34.79 9.53
CA ASN A 110 62.35 -35.39 10.26
C ASN A 110 62.66 -36.80 9.74
N GLU A 111 63.72 -36.93 8.95
CA GLU A 111 64.16 -38.21 8.35
C GLU A 111 64.57 -39.29 9.36
N SER A 112 64.89 -38.91 10.60
CA SER A 112 65.34 -39.84 11.62
C SER A 112 64.21 -40.53 12.39
N ASP A 113 62.96 -40.09 12.17
CA ASP A 113 61.76 -40.63 12.78
C ASP A 113 61.19 -41.80 11.95
N ALA A 114 60.33 -42.63 12.54
CA ALA A 114 59.52 -43.59 11.80
C ALA A 114 58.37 -42.94 11.01
N ILE A 115 57.88 -41.78 11.44
CA ILE A 115 56.91 -40.93 10.72
C ILE A 115 57.65 -39.67 10.28
N HIS A 116 58.12 -39.65 9.03
CA HIS A 116 59.03 -38.61 8.55
C HIS A 116 58.36 -37.25 8.41
N HIS A 117 57.07 -37.23 8.06
CA HIS A 117 56.31 -36.00 7.86
C HIS A 117 55.12 -35.96 8.81
N ARG A 118 54.87 -34.78 9.40
CA ARG A 118 53.70 -34.55 10.24
C ARG A 118 53.01 -33.28 9.79
N TYR A 119 51.69 -33.38 9.65
CA TYR A 119 50.81 -32.28 9.34
C TYR A 119 49.68 -32.20 10.37
N ARG A 120 49.27 -30.97 10.69
CA ARG A 120 48.03 -30.66 11.43
C ARG A 120 47.55 -29.27 11.01
N ALA A 121 46.24 -29.07 10.97
CA ALA A 121 45.59 -27.78 10.76
C ALA A 121 44.66 -27.46 11.94
N GLY A 122 44.17 -26.22 11.98
CA GLY A 122 43.08 -25.80 12.86
C GLY A 122 41.78 -26.60 12.68
N PHE A 123 40.74 -26.25 13.43
CA PHE A 123 39.49 -27.01 13.56
C PHE A 123 38.48 -26.85 12.39
N SER A 124 38.94 -26.59 11.16
CA SER A 124 38.08 -26.40 9.98
C SER A 124 37.56 -27.70 9.33
N GLY A 125 37.90 -28.88 9.87
CA GLY A 125 37.52 -30.18 9.31
C GLY A 125 38.26 -30.57 8.02
N ILE A 126 38.85 -29.60 7.31
CA ILE A 126 39.67 -29.75 6.12
C ILE A 126 40.86 -28.75 6.17
N PRO A 127 42.08 -29.13 5.78
CA PRO A 127 43.21 -28.19 5.72
C PRO A 127 42.94 -27.00 4.80
N GLN A 128 43.12 -25.77 5.28
CA GLN A 128 42.93 -24.56 4.47
C GLN A 128 44.20 -24.14 3.68
N ILE A 129 45.38 -24.59 4.11
CA ILE A 129 46.65 -24.42 3.40
C ILE A 129 47.42 -25.74 3.47
N LEU A 130 48.03 -26.13 2.36
CA LEU A 130 48.96 -27.25 2.28
C LEU A 130 50.38 -26.73 1.97
N PRO A 131 51.42 -27.36 2.53
CA PRO A 131 52.79 -27.04 2.13
C PRO A 131 53.02 -27.50 0.69
N ILE A 132 53.85 -26.76 -0.04
CA ILE A 132 54.26 -27.07 -1.40
C ILE A 132 55.70 -27.60 -1.41
N ASN A 133 56.00 -28.48 -2.36
CA ASN A 133 57.32 -29.05 -2.53
C ASN A 133 57.90 -28.59 -3.88
N ASN A 134 59.05 -27.91 -3.85
CA ASN A 134 59.66 -27.20 -4.99
C ASN A 134 58.79 -26.09 -5.60
N SER A 135 57.65 -26.44 -6.20
CA SER A 135 56.72 -25.47 -6.83
C SER A 135 55.25 -25.92 -6.87
N ASN A 136 54.96 -27.17 -6.52
CA ASN A 136 53.62 -27.75 -6.61
C ASN A 136 53.24 -28.44 -5.30
N ILE A 137 51.94 -28.57 -5.05
CA ILE A 137 51.44 -29.52 -4.04
C ILE A 137 51.71 -30.97 -4.47
N GLU A 138 52.15 -31.82 -3.54
CA GLU A 138 52.35 -33.26 -3.75
C GLU A 138 51.27 -34.05 -3.00
N LEU A 139 50.05 -34.04 -3.54
CA LEU A 139 48.87 -34.64 -2.89
C LEU A 139 49.00 -36.15 -2.65
N ASP A 140 49.71 -36.87 -3.52
CA ASP A 140 49.98 -38.30 -3.35
C ASP A 140 50.81 -38.60 -2.10
N ILE A 141 51.65 -37.64 -1.67
CA ILE A 141 52.43 -37.70 -0.44
C ILE A 141 51.64 -37.12 0.73
N LEU A 142 50.97 -35.98 0.54
CA LEU A 142 50.26 -35.26 1.62
C LEU A 142 49.01 -36.00 2.12
N THR A 143 48.20 -36.60 1.25
CA THR A 143 46.97 -37.29 1.67
C THR A 143 47.20 -38.37 2.74
N PRO A 144 48.14 -39.33 2.58
CA PRO A 144 48.42 -40.30 3.63
C PRO A 144 49.02 -39.66 4.90
N ILE A 145 49.81 -38.59 4.79
CA ILE A 145 50.35 -37.84 5.95
C ILE A 145 49.20 -37.24 6.75
N ILE A 146 48.31 -36.49 6.09
CA ILE A 146 47.17 -35.83 6.71
C ILE A 146 46.28 -36.86 7.42
N ASN A 147 45.97 -37.99 6.77
CA ASN A 147 45.17 -39.02 7.42
C ASN A 147 45.86 -39.60 8.67
N GLN A 148 47.17 -39.90 8.58
CA GLN A 148 47.92 -40.55 9.64
C GLN A 148 48.23 -39.61 10.82
N THR A 149 48.48 -38.32 10.58
CA THR A 149 49.02 -37.39 11.58
C THR A 149 48.05 -36.31 12.03
N MET A 150 46.97 -36.07 11.29
CA MET A 150 45.88 -35.16 11.67
C MET A 150 44.61 -35.95 11.99
N TYR A 151 43.98 -36.61 11.01
CA TYR A 151 42.65 -37.20 11.23
C TYR A 151 42.65 -38.41 12.16
N HIS A 152 43.56 -39.37 12.01
CA HIS A 152 43.59 -40.56 12.87
C HIS A 152 43.82 -40.23 14.36
N PRO A 153 44.74 -39.32 14.74
CA PRO A 153 44.86 -38.89 16.14
C PRO A 153 43.62 -38.12 16.62
N LEU A 154 43.08 -37.21 15.78
CA LEU A 154 41.93 -36.39 16.15
C LEU A 154 40.62 -37.20 16.18
N SER A 155 40.53 -38.34 15.50
CA SER A 155 39.33 -39.17 15.50
C SER A 155 39.06 -39.86 16.84
N GLY A 156 40.09 -40.00 17.68
CA GLY A 156 39.95 -40.48 19.05
C GLY A 156 39.43 -39.41 20.02
N MET A 157 39.27 -38.17 19.56
CA MET A 157 38.99 -37.01 20.41
C MET A 157 37.82 -36.17 19.93
N ILE A 158 37.83 -35.78 18.65
CA ILE A 158 37.02 -34.68 18.12
C ILE A 158 36.24 -35.13 16.87
N PHE A 159 36.86 -35.83 15.92
CA PHE A 159 36.22 -36.20 14.64
C PHE A 159 35.85 -37.69 14.55
N ASN A 160 35.10 -38.08 13.52
CA ASN A 160 35.01 -39.48 13.11
C ASN A 160 36.32 -39.99 12.50
N GLN A 161 36.55 -41.30 12.56
CA GLN A 161 37.70 -41.92 11.91
C GLN A 161 37.45 -42.06 10.41
N TYR A 162 38.39 -41.58 9.59
CA TYR A 162 38.38 -41.81 8.15
C TYR A 162 39.17 -43.10 7.82
N ASP A 163 38.47 -44.10 7.31
CA ASP A 163 39.03 -45.41 6.94
C ASP A 163 39.34 -45.52 5.44
N TYR A 164 38.86 -44.56 4.64
CA TYR A 164 39.19 -44.39 3.24
C TYR A 164 39.73 -42.99 2.96
N TYR A 165 40.69 -42.90 2.04
CA TYR A 165 41.19 -41.63 1.53
C TYR A 165 41.71 -41.79 0.10
N GLU A 166 41.53 -40.75 -0.70
CA GLU A 166 42.00 -40.68 -2.08
C GLU A 166 42.49 -39.28 -2.44
N TYR A 167 43.23 -39.20 -3.55
CA TYR A 167 43.69 -37.96 -4.14
C TYR A 167 43.44 -37.99 -5.65
N ASN A 168 43.23 -36.81 -6.23
CA ASN A 168 43.08 -36.62 -7.67
C ASN A 168 43.99 -35.49 -8.15
N LEU A 169 45.10 -35.86 -8.79
CA LEU A 169 46.06 -34.90 -9.34
C LEU A 169 45.48 -34.05 -10.49
N GLY A 170 44.44 -34.52 -11.18
CA GLY A 170 43.82 -33.75 -12.26
C GLY A 170 42.93 -32.62 -11.75
N ALA A 171 42.33 -32.80 -10.58
CA ALA A 171 41.50 -31.79 -9.91
C ALA A 171 42.24 -31.07 -8.78
N ASN A 172 43.47 -31.47 -8.47
CA ASN A 172 44.23 -31.03 -7.30
C ASN A 172 43.41 -31.15 -6.00
N SER A 173 42.78 -32.32 -5.83
CA SER A 173 41.86 -32.57 -4.71
C SER A 173 42.23 -33.78 -3.88
N LEU A 174 41.79 -33.75 -2.62
CA LEU A 174 41.86 -34.86 -1.68
C LEU A 174 40.48 -35.12 -1.08
N ARG A 175 40.25 -36.38 -0.70
CA ARG A 175 39.00 -36.82 -0.09
C ARG A 175 39.30 -37.81 1.01
N PHE A 176 38.67 -37.62 2.16
CA PHE A 176 38.71 -38.53 3.30
C PHE A 176 37.28 -38.95 3.61
N GLU A 177 37.04 -40.25 3.80
CA GLU A 177 35.70 -40.78 4.04
C GLU A 177 35.69 -41.78 5.20
N ASN A 178 34.61 -41.75 5.96
CA ASN A 178 34.20 -42.84 6.84
C ASN A 178 33.18 -43.65 6.03
N THR A 179 33.63 -44.77 5.50
CA THR A 179 32.81 -45.61 4.61
C THR A 179 31.65 -46.30 5.32
N THR A 180 31.63 -46.29 6.66
CA THR A 180 30.59 -46.90 7.49
C THR A 180 29.42 -45.95 7.71
N ASP A 181 29.73 -44.70 8.10
CA ASP A 181 28.73 -43.71 8.53
C ASP A 181 28.41 -42.67 7.44
N GLY A 182 29.25 -42.56 6.41
CA GLY A 182 29.05 -41.66 5.27
C GLY A 182 29.62 -40.24 5.45
N TYR A 183 30.24 -39.94 6.60
CA TYR A 183 30.95 -38.67 6.82
C TYR A 183 32.19 -38.54 5.93
N PHE A 184 32.47 -37.34 5.47
CA PHE A 184 33.59 -37.07 4.56
C PHE A 184 34.17 -35.67 4.72
N ALA A 185 35.41 -35.50 4.26
CA ALA A 185 36.04 -34.20 4.04
C ALA A 185 36.65 -34.20 2.64
N TYR A 186 36.18 -33.29 1.80
CA TYR A 186 36.65 -33.07 0.44
C TYR A 186 37.26 -31.68 0.31
N GLY A 187 38.40 -31.56 -0.36
CA GLY A 187 39.05 -30.27 -0.60
C GLY A 187 39.78 -30.23 -1.94
N GLU A 188 39.61 -29.14 -2.68
CA GLU A 188 40.36 -28.75 -3.88
C GLU A 188 41.35 -27.64 -3.54
N TYR A 189 42.53 -27.66 -4.15
CA TYR A 189 43.61 -26.74 -3.83
C TYR A 189 44.21 -26.09 -5.09
N TYR A 190 44.73 -24.88 -4.93
CA TYR A 190 45.55 -24.25 -5.94
C TYR A 190 46.93 -24.90 -5.99
N GLU A 191 47.32 -25.41 -7.15
CA GLU A 191 48.58 -26.15 -7.34
C GLU A 191 49.82 -25.37 -6.91
N ASN A 192 49.81 -24.06 -7.19
CA ASN A 192 50.99 -23.20 -7.13
C ASN A 192 51.28 -22.63 -5.74
N ASN A 193 50.30 -22.57 -4.84
CA ASN A 193 50.45 -21.96 -3.51
C ASN A 193 49.86 -22.82 -2.38
N GLY A 194 49.20 -23.93 -2.71
CA GLY A 194 48.64 -24.87 -1.74
C GLY A 194 47.45 -24.32 -0.94
N THR A 195 46.89 -23.16 -1.27
CA THR A 195 45.70 -22.64 -0.59
C THR A 195 44.46 -23.38 -1.05
N LEU A 196 43.49 -23.53 -0.13
CA LEU A 196 42.21 -24.13 -0.44
C LEU A 196 41.49 -23.31 -1.52
N LYS A 197 40.90 -24.01 -2.48
CA LYS A 197 40.06 -23.46 -3.55
C LYS A 197 38.58 -23.68 -3.25
N TYR A 198 38.22 -24.90 -2.86
CA TYR A 198 36.86 -25.29 -2.52
C TYR A 198 36.91 -26.45 -1.55
N ALA A 199 36.01 -26.51 -0.58
CA ALA A 199 35.83 -27.69 0.26
C ALA A 199 34.37 -27.96 0.58
N GLU A 200 34.08 -29.23 0.81
CA GLU A 200 32.81 -29.75 1.30
C GLU A 200 33.12 -30.75 2.42
N VAL A 201 32.56 -30.53 3.60
CA VAL A 201 32.82 -31.33 4.79
C VAL A 201 31.50 -31.74 5.41
N SER A 202 31.36 -33.03 5.72
CA SER A 202 30.32 -33.57 6.59
C SER A 202 30.99 -34.41 7.65
N MET A 203 31.03 -33.93 8.89
CA MET A 203 31.80 -34.57 9.96
C MET A 203 31.01 -34.69 11.26
N LEU A 204 31.28 -35.76 12.01
CA LEU A 204 30.79 -35.92 13.37
C LEU A 204 31.81 -35.32 14.34
N ALA A 205 31.43 -34.24 15.02
CA ALA A 205 32.24 -33.54 16.01
C ALA A 205 31.79 -33.85 17.44
N ASN A 206 32.71 -34.26 18.32
CA ASN A 206 32.46 -34.54 19.73
C ASN A 206 32.92 -33.37 20.62
N MET A 207 32.12 -32.30 20.70
CA MET A 207 32.44 -31.08 21.48
C MET A 207 31.61 -30.95 22.76
N GLY A 208 31.35 -32.08 23.42
CA GLY A 208 30.41 -32.19 24.54
C GLY A 208 29.31 -33.18 24.17
N GLU A 209 28.22 -32.68 23.59
CA GLU A 209 27.29 -33.52 22.85
C GLU A 209 27.80 -33.76 21.42
N PRO A 210 27.63 -34.95 20.83
CA PRO A 210 28.00 -35.19 19.44
C PRO A 210 27.13 -34.36 18.50
N MET A 211 27.76 -33.72 17.51
CA MET A 211 27.12 -32.85 16.53
C MET A 211 27.57 -33.23 15.11
N ILE A 212 26.68 -33.15 14.14
CA ILE A 212 27.02 -33.27 12.73
C ILE A 212 27.27 -31.86 12.20
N ILE A 213 28.44 -31.63 11.61
CA ILE A 213 28.80 -30.36 10.99
C ILE A 213 28.88 -30.59 9.49
N ASN A 214 27.97 -29.96 8.76
CA ASN A 214 28.04 -29.82 7.31
C ASN A 214 28.56 -28.42 7.00
N ALA A 215 29.64 -28.34 6.24
CA ALA A 215 30.29 -27.08 5.92
C ALA A 215 30.75 -27.05 4.46
N THR A 216 30.61 -25.91 3.81
CA THR A 216 31.25 -25.62 2.53
C THR A 216 32.15 -24.41 2.67
N PHE A 217 33.28 -24.42 1.95
CA PHE A 217 34.19 -23.29 1.86
C PHE A 217 34.51 -23.02 0.40
N GLN A 218 34.36 -21.79 -0.07
CA GLN A 218 34.72 -21.37 -1.42
C GLN A 218 35.72 -20.22 -1.33
N ARG A 219 36.88 -20.37 -1.97
CA ARG A 219 37.89 -19.32 -2.03
C ARG A 219 37.45 -18.20 -2.97
N VAL A 220 37.59 -16.95 -2.50
CA VAL A 220 37.43 -15.73 -3.31
C VAL A 220 38.70 -14.88 -3.27
N PHE A 221 38.91 -14.00 -4.24
CA PHE A 221 40.18 -13.26 -4.44
C PHE A 221 40.08 -11.75 -4.36
N ASP A 222 38.91 -11.21 -4.69
CA ASP A 222 38.55 -9.81 -4.51
C ASP A 222 37.24 -9.87 -3.74
N TYR A 223 37.15 -9.22 -2.59
CA TYR A 223 35.98 -9.39 -1.75
C TYR A 223 35.39 -8.07 -1.29
N ASP A 224 34.18 -7.85 -1.79
CA ASP A 224 33.20 -6.89 -1.33
C ASP A 224 31.90 -7.67 -1.13
N ILE A 225 31.46 -7.89 0.13
CA ILE A 225 30.21 -8.63 0.44
C ILE A 225 28.95 -7.93 -0.06
N THR A 226 29.08 -6.77 -0.68
CA THR A 226 27.96 -5.96 -1.15
C THR A 226 27.97 -5.72 -2.65
N ASP A 227 28.94 -6.28 -3.38
CA ASP A 227 29.11 -6.02 -4.82
C ASP A 227 28.02 -6.64 -5.70
N GLU A 228 27.33 -7.69 -5.23
CA GLU A 228 26.19 -8.33 -5.91
C GLU A 228 24.84 -7.78 -5.42
N VAL A 229 24.86 -6.81 -4.49
CA VAL A 229 23.64 -6.14 -4.02
C VAL A 229 23.18 -5.14 -5.08
N GLU A 230 22.09 -5.46 -5.76
CA GLU A 230 21.46 -4.59 -6.74
C GLU A 230 20.18 -3.98 -6.16
N TRP A 231 20.20 -2.67 -5.89
CA TRP A 231 18.99 -1.93 -5.50
C TRP A 231 18.25 -1.41 -6.73
N GLY A 232 16.92 -1.55 -6.74
CA GLY A 232 16.04 -0.97 -7.75
C GLY A 232 15.85 0.55 -7.63
N VAL A 233 16.70 1.25 -6.87
CA VAL A 233 16.56 2.66 -6.50
C VAL A 233 17.88 3.41 -6.56
N ASN A 234 17.81 4.73 -6.72
CA ASN A 234 18.93 5.65 -6.69
C ASN A 234 18.74 6.73 -5.62
N VAL A 235 19.86 7.33 -5.18
CA VAL A 235 19.80 8.52 -4.31
C VAL A 235 19.03 9.64 -5.00
N GLY A 236 18.02 10.17 -4.30
CA GLY A 236 17.08 11.17 -4.79
C GLY A 236 15.73 10.62 -5.25
N ASP A 237 15.60 9.30 -5.42
CA ASP A 237 14.30 8.67 -5.72
C ASP A 237 13.34 8.82 -4.54
N THR A 238 12.05 8.86 -4.84
CA THR A 238 10.99 9.04 -3.84
C THR A 238 9.95 7.94 -3.94
N VAL A 239 9.50 7.46 -2.79
CA VAL A 239 8.40 6.50 -2.66
C VAL A 239 7.44 6.96 -1.57
N PHE A 240 6.18 6.57 -1.70
CA PHE A 240 5.09 6.98 -0.82
C PHE A 240 4.38 5.74 -0.27
N TYR A 241 4.08 5.77 1.03
CA TYR A 241 3.41 4.68 1.75
C TYR A 241 2.29 5.24 2.61
N ASP A 242 1.16 4.55 2.65
CA ASP A 242 0.24 4.67 3.78
C ASP A 242 0.74 3.76 4.92
N TYR A 243 0.68 4.25 6.16
CA TYR A 243 1.24 3.58 7.34
C TYR A 243 0.26 3.64 8.52
N TYR A 244 0.11 2.52 9.21
CA TYR A 244 -0.65 2.40 10.44
C TYR A 244 0.13 1.60 11.50
N HIS A 245 0.07 2.09 12.73
CA HIS A 245 0.52 1.35 13.90
C HIS A 245 -0.45 1.59 15.07
N GLY A 246 -1.11 0.53 15.54
CA GLY A 246 -2.01 0.61 16.68
C GLY A 246 -2.69 -0.71 17.05
N THR A 247 -3.58 -0.67 18.04
CA THR A 247 -4.25 -1.87 18.61
C THR A 247 -5.73 -1.96 18.27
N SER A 248 -6.36 -0.86 17.88
CA SER A 248 -7.81 -0.76 17.72
C SER A 248 -8.29 -1.25 16.36
N GLY A 249 -7.44 -1.19 15.34
CA GLY A 249 -7.85 -1.41 13.95
C GLY A 249 -8.81 -0.32 13.45
N PHE A 250 -8.88 0.83 14.12
CA PHE A 250 -9.67 1.99 13.70
C PHE A 250 -9.06 3.27 14.28
N GLU A 251 -8.28 3.99 13.48
CA GLU A 251 -7.53 5.16 13.93
C GLU A 251 -6.99 5.96 12.74
N GLU A 252 -6.50 7.18 13.00
CA GLU A 252 -5.77 7.97 12.01
C GLU A 252 -4.52 7.21 11.54
N ALA A 253 -4.24 7.33 10.24
CA ALA A 253 -3.09 6.72 9.58
C ALA A 253 -2.17 7.81 9.02
N ASP A 254 -0.91 7.48 8.84
CA ASP A 254 0.09 8.38 8.28
C ASP A 254 0.26 8.15 6.78
N ASP A 255 0.43 9.25 6.04
CA ASP A 255 0.95 9.21 4.66
C ASP A 255 2.42 9.65 4.68
N VAL A 256 3.29 8.70 4.31
CA VAL A 256 4.73 8.76 4.49
C VAL A 256 5.40 8.91 3.14
N LYS A 257 6.15 10.00 2.97
CA LYS A 257 7.07 10.18 1.87
C LYS A 257 8.49 9.84 2.29
N LEU A 258 9.11 8.92 1.57
CA LEU A 258 10.51 8.55 1.73
C LEU A 258 11.31 9.06 0.54
N THR A 259 12.39 9.77 0.80
CA THR A 259 13.34 10.22 -0.24
C THR A 259 14.70 9.60 0.03
N ILE A 260 15.20 8.77 -0.88
CA ILE A 260 16.48 8.08 -0.71
C ILE A 260 17.58 9.13 -0.55
N SER A 261 18.25 9.12 0.60
CA SER A 261 19.25 10.11 0.99
C SER A 261 20.67 9.60 0.79
N ASN A 262 20.90 8.30 0.98
CA ASN A 262 22.21 7.68 0.89
C ASN A 262 22.11 6.17 0.64
N ILE A 263 23.11 5.60 -0.02
CA ILE A 263 23.32 4.14 -0.09
C ILE A 263 24.79 3.93 0.31
N THR A 264 25.03 3.21 1.39
CA THR A 264 26.38 3.04 1.95
C THR A 264 26.51 1.74 2.72
N ASP A 265 27.74 1.24 2.80
CA ASP A 265 28.03 0.04 3.56
C ASP A 265 28.24 0.39 5.04
N ILE A 266 27.73 -0.48 5.92
CA ILE A 266 27.93 -0.39 7.36
C ILE A 266 28.33 -1.76 7.92
N SER A 267 29.13 -1.77 8.99
CA SER A 267 29.44 -2.99 9.74
C SER A 267 28.47 -3.16 10.90
N VAL A 268 27.77 -4.30 10.95
CA VAL A 268 26.80 -4.63 12.00
C VAL A 268 27.22 -5.93 12.68
N PRO A 269 27.31 -5.98 14.02
CA PRO A 269 27.49 -7.23 14.75
C PRO A 269 26.23 -8.10 14.63
N ILE A 270 26.34 -9.27 14.00
CA ILE A 270 25.24 -10.20 13.79
C ILE A 270 25.30 -11.33 14.82
N PRO A 271 24.32 -11.42 15.75
CA PRO A 271 24.24 -12.53 16.68
C PRO A 271 23.84 -13.82 15.95
N TYR A 272 24.10 -14.98 16.56
CA TYR A 272 23.72 -16.30 16.04
C TYR A 272 24.36 -16.68 14.69
N ASN A 273 25.33 -15.91 14.19
CA ASN A 273 26.03 -16.18 12.92
C ASN A 273 27.35 -16.93 13.11
N SER A 274 27.48 -17.70 14.20
CA SER A 274 28.70 -18.33 14.71
C SER A 274 28.42 -19.72 15.30
N PHE A 275 29.49 -20.48 15.57
CA PHE A 275 29.39 -21.73 16.35
C PHE A 275 29.13 -21.49 17.83
N ASP A 276 29.64 -20.37 18.37
CA ASP A 276 29.33 -19.90 19.71
C ASP A 276 28.20 -18.88 19.61
N LEU A 277 26.95 -19.31 19.79
CA LEU A 277 25.76 -18.48 19.57
C LEU A 277 25.72 -17.20 20.43
N GLU A 278 26.57 -17.09 21.47
CA GLU A 278 26.75 -15.88 22.27
C GLU A 278 27.69 -14.84 21.61
N GLU A 279 28.48 -15.25 20.60
CA GLU A 279 29.37 -14.40 19.82
C GLU A 279 28.61 -13.68 18.69
N ALA A 280 28.76 -12.35 18.61
CA ALA A 280 28.22 -11.55 17.51
C ALA A 280 29.34 -11.24 16.51
N ILE A 281 29.20 -11.67 15.26
CA ILE A 281 30.22 -11.49 14.21
C ILE A 281 29.93 -10.21 13.41
N PRO A 282 30.90 -9.29 13.22
CA PRO A 282 30.71 -8.11 12.40
C PRO A 282 30.60 -8.53 10.94
N MET A 283 29.48 -8.18 10.33
CA MET A 283 29.25 -8.37 8.91
C MET A 283 28.97 -7.02 8.27
N VAL A 284 29.37 -6.88 7.01
CA VAL A 284 29.09 -5.67 6.25
C VAL A 284 27.77 -5.86 5.49
N PHE A 285 26.94 -4.81 5.52
CA PHE A 285 25.68 -4.70 4.80
C PHE A 285 25.65 -3.37 4.06
N GLN A 286 25.18 -3.38 2.82
CA GLN A 286 24.83 -2.16 2.11
C GLN A 286 23.44 -1.72 2.54
N VAL A 287 23.32 -0.47 2.97
CA VAL A 287 22.09 0.07 3.55
C VAL A 287 21.58 1.24 2.72
N VAL A 288 20.31 1.17 2.38
CA VAL A 288 19.55 2.24 1.74
C VAL A 288 18.95 3.09 2.85
N PHE A 289 19.38 4.36 2.92
CA PHE A 289 18.84 5.35 3.84
C PHE A 289 17.90 6.30 3.13
N ALA A 290 16.85 6.74 3.83
CA ALA A 290 15.94 7.77 3.36
C ALA A 290 15.70 8.87 4.39
N ASN A 291 15.29 10.03 3.90
CA ASN A 291 14.66 11.06 4.71
C ASN A 291 13.15 10.83 4.69
N VAL A 292 12.55 10.83 5.88
CA VAL A 292 11.11 10.63 6.08
C VAL A 292 10.44 11.98 6.18
N SER A 293 9.37 12.18 5.42
CA SER A 293 8.46 13.31 5.57
C SER A 293 7.03 12.77 5.75
N LEU A 294 6.27 13.37 6.65
CA LEU A 294 4.89 12.99 6.94
C LEU A 294 3.95 14.03 6.33
N TRP A 295 2.85 13.57 5.75
CA TRP A 295 1.79 14.44 5.27
C TRP A 295 1.06 15.10 6.45
N ASN A 296 0.91 16.42 6.41
CA ASN A 296 0.21 17.18 7.46
C ASN A 296 -1.22 17.61 7.06
N GLY A 297 -1.75 17.09 5.95
CA GLY A 297 -3.01 17.56 5.36
C GLY A 297 -2.86 18.36 4.08
N THR A 298 -1.74 19.08 3.93
CA THR A 298 -1.53 20.03 2.82
C THR A 298 -0.14 19.93 2.18
N ALA A 299 0.85 19.46 2.92
CA ALA A 299 2.21 19.27 2.46
C ALA A 299 2.93 18.18 3.26
N TYR A 300 3.98 17.63 2.67
CA TYR A 300 4.92 16.77 3.39
C TYR A 300 5.90 17.58 4.20
N GLU A 301 5.94 17.36 5.52
CA GLU A 301 6.89 17.98 6.44
C GLU A 301 7.98 17.00 6.86
N PRO A 302 9.27 17.42 6.90
CA PRO A 302 10.36 16.54 7.34
C PRO A 302 10.16 16.05 8.77
N SER A 303 10.23 14.74 8.98
CA SER A 303 10.06 14.09 10.28
C SER A 303 11.38 13.51 10.79
N SER A 304 12.08 12.73 9.97
CA SER A 304 13.36 12.10 10.34
C SER A 304 14.32 12.01 9.15
N THR A 305 15.61 11.84 9.45
CA THR A 305 16.69 11.70 8.45
C THR A 305 17.46 10.42 8.68
N ASN A 306 17.94 9.80 7.61
CA ASN A 306 18.68 8.53 7.65
C ASN A 306 17.89 7.38 8.26
N PHE A 307 16.62 7.26 7.90
CA PHE A 307 15.81 6.08 8.19
C PHE A 307 16.31 4.91 7.32
N PRO A 308 16.66 3.75 7.89
CA PRO A 308 17.07 2.59 7.12
C PRO A 308 15.84 1.97 6.44
N MET A 309 15.81 2.00 5.11
CA MET A 309 14.75 1.40 4.32
C MET A 309 15.04 -0.05 3.95
N GLY A 310 16.31 -0.38 3.72
CA GLY A 310 16.73 -1.71 3.28
C GLY A 310 18.18 -1.91 3.68
N ALA A 311 18.54 -3.14 4.02
CA ALA A 311 19.90 -3.50 4.39
C ALA A 311 20.17 -4.92 3.93
N ALA A 312 21.15 -5.13 3.07
CA ALA A 312 21.42 -6.44 2.47
C ALA A 312 22.91 -6.64 2.19
N ASN A 313 23.28 -7.90 1.98
CA ASN A 313 24.59 -8.30 1.50
C ASN A 313 24.45 -9.53 0.60
N ASN A 314 25.55 -10.03 0.03
CA ASN A 314 25.52 -11.13 -0.94
C ASN A 314 24.96 -12.46 -0.35
N PHE A 315 24.90 -12.60 0.99
CA PHE A 315 24.37 -13.81 1.64
C PHE A 315 22.94 -13.64 2.17
N TYR A 316 22.58 -12.42 2.58
CA TYR A 316 21.36 -12.12 3.29
C TYR A 316 20.64 -10.96 2.61
N PRO A 317 19.43 -11.18 2.06
CA PRO A 317 18.68 -10.13 1.35
C PRO A 317 18.07 -9.09 2.30
N MET A 318 18.19 -9.32 3.60
CA MET A 318 17.68 -8.44 4.65
C MET A 318 18.55 -8.54 5.90
N LEU A 319 18.79 -7.42 6.59
CA LEU A 319 19.41 -7.40 7.91
C LEU A 319 18.43 -7.96 8.95
N PHE A 320 18.93 -8.87 9.80
CA PHE A 320 18.23 -9.40 10.96
C PHE A 320 19.09 -9.11 12.20
N ALA A 321 18.63 -8.22 13.08
CA ALA A 321 19.39 -7.85 14.28
C ALA A 321 18.49 -7.63 15.50
N ASN A 322 18.98 -8.11 16.64
CA ASN A 322 18.63 -7.83 18.04
C ASN A 322 17.18 -7.93 18.54
N ASP A 323 16.14 -7.97 17.71
CA ASP A 323 14.78 -8.35 18.10
C ASP A 323 14.02 -8.86 16.86
N PRO A 324 13.49 -10.09 16.85
CA PRO A 324 12.51 -10.52 15.86
C PRO A 324 11.15 -9.86 16.17
N PRO A 325 10.50 -9.22 15.16
CA PRO A 325 10.90 -9.15 13.77
C PRO A 325 11.77 -7.93 13.45
N PRO A 326 12.48 -7.95 12.31
CA PRO A 326 13.38 -6.86 11.93
C PRO A 326 12.68 -5.50 11.99
N GLU A 327 13.45 -4.48 12.41
CA GLU A 327 13.11 -3.06 12.20
C GLU A 327 12.54 -2.90 10.78
N LEU A 328 11.39 -2.21 10.64
CA LEU A 328 10.56 -2.14 9.42
C LEU A 328 11.35 -1.77 8.15
N LEU A 329 11.96 -2.76 7.48
CA LEU A 329 12.58 -2.60 6.16
C LEU A 329 11.47 -2.65 5.11
N MET A 330 11.58 -1.79 4.10
CA MET A 330 10.57 -1.51 3.07
C MET A 330 11.06 -1.84 1.65
N ILE A 331 12.34 -2.21 1.50
CA ILE A 331 12.95 -2.59 0.23
C ILE A 331 13.94 -3.74 0.42
N MET A 332 13.95 -4.65 -0.54
CA MET A 332 14.96 -5.70 -0.71
C MET A 332 15.71 -5.53 -2.04
N PRO A 333 16.92 -6.11 -2.19
CA PRO A 333 17.62 -6.09 -3.47
C PRO A 333 16.82 -6.78 -4.58
N THR A 334 16.89 -6.28 -5.81
CA THR A 334 16.27 -6.91 -6.98
C THR A 334 16.97 -8.20 -7.40
N SER A 335 18.19 -8.44 -6.91
CA SER A 335 18.94 -9.68 -7.08
C SER A 335 18.49 -10.82 -6.14
N THR A 336 17.62 -10.54 -5.15
CA THR A 336 17.15 -11.52 -4.15
C THR A 336 16.51 -12.75 -4.81
N THR A 337 17.00 -13.94 -4.45
CA THR A 337 16.40 -15.22 -4.89
C THR A 337 15.51 -15.83 -3.82
N LYS A 338 14.67 -16.79 -4.22
CA LYS A 338 13.84 -17.56 -3.28
C LYS A 338 14.71 -18.34 -2.30
N GLU A 339 15.80 -18.92 -2.79
CA GLU A 339 16.75 -19.71 -2.02
C GLU A 339 17.44 -18.88 -0.93
N ASP A 340 17.72 -17.60 -1.18
CA ASP A 340 18.30 -16.70 -0.17
C ASP A 340 17.34 -16.46 0.99
N ILE A 341 16.05 -16.28 0.66
CA ILE A 341 14.99 -16.10 1.67
C ILE A 341 14.73 -17.40 2.42
N GLU A 342 14.71 -18.56 1.75
CA GLU A 342 14.56 -19.86 2.42
C GLU A 342 15.72 -20.17 3.37
N PHE A 343 16.93 -19.74 3.02
CA PHE A 343 18.09 -19.89 3.90
C PHE A 343 18.00 -18.96 5.12
N MET A 344 17.58 -17.71 4.91
CA MET A 344 17.43 -16.72 5.98
C MET A 344 16.25 -17.02 6.90
N TRP A 345 15.09 -17.33 6.33
CA TRP A 345 13.83 -17.61 7.02
C TRP A 345 13.41 -19.06 6.81
N ASN A 346 13.58 -19.85 7.86
CA ASN A 346 13.04 -21.20 7.96
C ASN A 346 12.79 -21.56 9.44
N PRO A 347 12.04 -22.64 9.73
CA PRO A 347 11.72 -23.02 11.10
C PRO A 347 12.95 -23.24 12.01
N ASP A 348 14.06 -23.72 11.45
CA ASP A 348 15.29 -23.90 12.23
C ASP A 348 15.93 -22.56 12.60
N LYS A 349 16.00 -21.60 11.66
CA LYS A 349 16.47 -20.24 11.90
C LYS A 349 15.63 -19.50 12.93
N LEU A 350 14.30 -19.56 12.80
CA LEU A 350 13.38 -18.95 13.78
C LEU A 350 13.61 -19.48 15.20
N ARG A 351 13.82 -20.79 15.34
CA ARG A 351 14.15 -21.42 16.63
C ARG A 351 15.52 -21.01 17.16
N ILE A 352 16.55 -20.99 16.30
CA ILE A 352 17.92 -20.59 16.68
C ILE A 352 17.95 -19.13 17.16
N TRP A 353 17.18 -18.26 16.53
CA TRP A 353 17.08 -16.84 16.87
C TRP A 353 16.12 -16.56 18.03
N GLU A 354 15.54 -17.60 18.64
CA GLU A 354 14.56 -17.47 19.71
C GLU A 354 13.39 -16.53 19.33
N ALA A 355 12.92 -16.61 18.08
CA ALA A 355 11.90 -15.73 17.51
C ALA A 355 10.47 -16.03 18.00
N ASP A 356 10.30 -16.37 19.28
CA ASP A 356 9.01 -16.64 19.92
C ASP A 356 8.04 -15.47 19.65
N PRO A 357 6.83 -15.72 19.09
CA PRO A 357 6.14 -17.01 18.95
C PRO A 357 6.20 -17.64 17.54
N PHE A 358 7.04 -17.14 16.64
CA PHE A 358 7.10 -17.61 15.25
C PHE A 358 7.83 -18.94 15.11
N ASP A 359 7.21 -19.88 14.40
CA ASP A 359 7.76 -21.22 14.14
C ASP A 359 7.51 -21.74 12.71
N THR A 360 6.78 -20.98 11.91
CA THR A 360 6.35 -21.37 10.56
C THR A 360 6.75 -20.29 9.55
N VAL A 361 7.27 -20.71 8.39
CA VAL A 361 7.59 -19.83 7.25
C VAL A 361 6.98 -20.42 5.97
N GLU A 362 6.28 -19.59 5.20
CA GLU A 362 5.79 -19.89 3.86
C GLU A 362 6.33 -18.84 2.87
N ILE A 363 6.86 -19.29 1.74
CA ILE A 363 7.43 -18.42 0.70
C ILE A 363 6.78 -18.77 -0.64
N ASN A 364 6.03 -17.82 -1.18
CA ASN A 364 5.35 -17.92 -2.45
C ASN A 364 6.04 -17.03 -3.48
N ASP A 365 6.70 -17.65 -4.47
CA ASP A 365 7.42 -16.94 -5.53
C ASP A 365 6.69 -17.06 -6.86
N ASN A 366 5.79 -16.11 -7.15
CA ASN A 366 4.98 -16.06 -8.36
C ASN A 366 5.34 -14.81 -9.20
N SER A 367 4.34 -14.02 -9.62
CA SER A 367 4.58 -12.69 -10.19
C SER A 367 5.13 -11.70 -9.16
N GLU A 368 4.81 -11.94 -7.89
CA GLU A 368 5.26 -11.22 -6.72
C GLU A 368 5.91 -12.21 -5.76
N LEU A 369 6.77 -11.69 -4.89
CA LEU A 369 7.36 -12.48 -3.81
C LEU A 369 6.58 -12.21 -2.53
N GLU A 370 5.98 -13.26 -1.98
CA GLU A 370 5.25 -13.22 -0.72
C GLU A 370 5.97 -14.09 0.32
N VAL A 371 6.20 -13.52 1.49
CA VAL A 371 6.81 -14.20 2.65
C VAL A 371 5.84 -14.09 3.82
N ILE A 372 5.44 -15.24 4.37
CA ILE A 372 4.57 -15.33 5.55
C ILE A 372 5.35 -16.01 6.67
N ILE A 373 5.51 -15.33 7.79
CA ILE A 373 6.10 -15.86 9.02
C ILE A 373 4.98 -15.92 10.06
N SER A 374 4.70 -17.08 10.64
CA SER A 374 3.55 -17.24 11.54
C SER A 374 3.83 -18.14 12.72
N SER A 375 3.00 -18.01 13.75
CA SER A 375 2.94 -18.91 14.88
C SER A 375 1.94 -20.04 14.63
N SER A 376 2.35 -21.29 14.87
CA SER A 376 1.44 -22.44 14.81
C SER A 376 0.44 -22.49 15.98
N ASN A 377 0.66 -21.69 17.04
CA ASN A 377 -0.08 -21.76 18.30
C ASN A 377 -0.81 -20.46 18.70
N SER A 378 -0.58 -19.35 17.99
CA SER A 378 -1.24 -18.06 18.21
C SER A 378 -1.70 -17.45 16.87
N SER A 379 -2.34 -16.28 16.93
CA SER A 379 -2.75 -15.53 15.73
C SER A 379 -1.67 -14.58 15.21
N GLU A 380 -0.46 -14.66 15.75
CA GLU A 380 0.61 -13.75 15.40
C GLU A 380 1.25 -14.19 14.08
N TYR A 381 1.37 -13.24 13.16
CA TYR A 381 2.03 -13.47 11.88
C TYR A 381 2.54 -12.17 11.27
N ILE A 382 3.45 -12.33 10.31
CA ILE A 382 4.02 -11.29 9.47
C ILE A 382 3.80 -11.73 8.03
N GLN A 383 3.36 -10.81 7.19
CA GLN A 383 3.22 -10.99 5.76
C GLN A 383 3.94 -9.85 5.05
N ILE A 384 4.80 -10.21 4.11
CA ILE A 384 5.53 -9.28 3.26
C ILE A 384 5.17 -9.61 1.82
N ILE A 385 4.72 -8.61 1.05
CA ILE A 385 4.48 -8.75 -0.38
C ILE A 385 5.40 -7.74 -1.08
N ALA A 386 6.29 -8.24 -1.94
CA ALA A 386 7.31 -7.42 -2.60
C ALA A 386 7.26 -7.53 -4.13
N ASP A 387 7.47 -6.39 -4.78
CA ASP A 387 7.63 -6.33 -6.24
C ASP A 387 9.05 -6.75 -6.62
N LYS A 388 9.17 -7.86 -7.34
CA LYS A 388 10.47 -8.40 -7.77
C LYS A 388 11.23 -7.50 -8.74
N THR A 389 10.55 -6.58 -9.41
CA THR A 389 11.15 -5.68 -10.41
C THR A 389 11.81 -4.47 -9.76
N THR A 390 11.19 -3.93 -8.72
CA THR A 390 11.66 -2.71 -8.04
C THR A 390 12.32 -2.99 -6.70
N GLY A 391 12.03 -4.14 -6.09
CA GLY A 391 12.48 -4.50 -4.75
C GLY A 391 11.62 -3.90 -3.63
N PHE A 392 10.71 -2.96 -3.94
CA PHE A 392 9.84 -2.34 -2.95
C PHE A 392 8.82 -3.32 -2.40
N TYR A 393 8.57 -3.23 -1.10
CA TYR A 393 7.43 -3.90 -0.49
C TYR A 393 6.17 -3.17 -0.94
N LYS A 394 5.25 -3.89 -1.57
CA LYS A 394 3.91 -3.41 -1.89
C LYS A 394 3.09 -3.29 -0.63
N SER A 395 3.20 -4.27 0.25
CA SER A 395 2.62 -4.23 1.59
C SER A 395 3.46 -5.02 2.59
N PHE A 396 3.32 -4.61 3.84
CA PHE A 396 3.84 -5.32 5.00
C PHE A 396 2.76 -5.29 6.07
N LEU A 397 2.48 -6.45 6.66
CA LEU A 397 1.56 -6.60 7.76
C LEU A 397 2.24 -7.41 8.86
N ALA A 398 2.30 -6.90 10.09
CA ALA A 398 2.66 -7.67 11.26
C ALA A 398 1.54 -7.57 12.32
N LEU A 399 1.05 -8.73 12.76
CA LEU A 399 0.10 -8.87 13.87
C LEU A 399 0.85 -9.46 15.07
N MET A 400 1.18 -8.64 16.05
CA MET A 400 2.02 -9.02 17.20
C MET A 400 1.49 -8.42 18.51
N GLY A 401 0.19 -8.54 18.74
CA GLY A 401 -0.52 -7.79 19.79
C GLY A 401 -0.90 -6.38 19.34
N ASP A 402 -0.03 -5.74 18.56
CA ASP A 402 -0.32 -4.53 17.78
C ASP A 402 -0.39 -4.87 16.28
N ILE A 403 -1.02 -4.01 15.50
CA ILE A 403 -1.05 -4.06 14.03
C ILE A 403 -0.02 -3.07 13.53
N TYR A 404 0.97 -3.55 12.77
CA TYR A 404 1.84 -2.72 11.94
C TYR A 404 1.50 -3.00 10.49
N TYR A 405 1.00 -1.99 9.79
CA TYR A 405 0.61 -2.15 8.39
C TYR A 405 1.13 -0.97 7.58
N TYR A 406 1.74 -1.24 6.44
CA TYR A 406 1.94 -0.22 5.43
C TYR A 406 1.71 -0.77 4.04
N GLU A 407 1.27 0.11 3.15
CA GLU A 407 0.94 -0.20 1.77
C GLU A 407 1.40 0.91 0.84
N LEU A 408 1.92 0.52 -0.33
CA LEU A 408 2.42 1.47 -1.32
C LEU A 408 1.29 2.39 -1.79
N LYS A 409 1.53 3.71 -1.77
CA LYS A 409 0.48 4.72 -2.00
C LYS A 409 -0.23 4.59 -3.34
N ASP A 410 0.47 4.15 -4.38
CA ASP A 410 -0.13 3.94 -5.72
C ASP A 410 -1.26 2.89 -5.72
N MET A 411 -1.36 2.07 -4.67
CA MET A 411 -2.41 1.06 -4.51
C MET A 411 -3.64 1.60 -3.74
N THR A 412 -3.48 2.70 -3.02
CA THR A 412 -4.49 3.30 -2.13
C THR A 412 -4.87 4.73 -2.53
N LEU A 413 -4.26 5.25 -3.60
CA LEU A 413 -4.40 6.64 -4.03
C LEU A 413 -5.85 7.01 -4.34
N ILE A 414 -6.28 8.14 -3.79
CA ILE A 414 -7.57 8.77 -4.08
C ILE A 414 -7.33 10.20 -4.53
N ASP A 415 -7.81 10.51 -5.72
CA ASP A 415 -7.75 11.85 -6.29
C ASP A 415 -9.04 12.62 -5.97
N TRP A 416 -8.89 13.69 -5.19
CA TRP A 416 -9.95 14.66 -4.93
C TRP A 416 -9.84 15.83 -5.90
N TYR A 417 -10.97 16.35 -6.38
CA TYR A 417 -10.99 17.57 -7.19
C TYR A 417 -10.73 18.85 -6.36
N LEU A 418 -11.00 18.78 -5.05
CA LEU A 418 -10.98 19.91 -4.14
C LEU A 418 -9.62 20.07 -3.48
N GLU A 419 -9.17 21.32 -3.35
CA GLU A 419 -7.86 21.69 -2.80
C GLU A 419 -8.00 22.49 -1.49
N PRO A 420 -6.98 22.50 -0.61
CA PRO A 420 -6.96 23.34 0.58
C PRO A 420 -7.25 24.82 0.28
N GLY A 421 -8.27 25.38 0.93
CA GLY A 421 -8.75 26.74 0.77
C GLY A 421 -9.94 26.91 -0.18
N ASP A 422 -10.34 25.85 -0.90
CA ASP A 422 -11.56 25.87 -1.69
C ASP A 422 -12.79 26.06 -0.80
N ASN A 423 -13.77 26.82 -1.31
CA ASN A 423 -15.00 27.13 -0.60
C ASN A 423 -16.19 26.51 -1.35
N PHE A 424 -16.88 25.60 -0.70
CA PHE A 424 -18.07 24.96 -1.23
C PHE A 424 -19.31 25.47 -0.48
N HIS A 425 -20.28 26.01 -1.21
CA HIS A 425 -21.54 26.46 -0.62
C HIS A 425 -22.63 25.48 -1.00
N TYR A 426 -23.43 25.06 -0.04
CA TYR A 426 -24.52 24.13 -0.26
C TYR A 426 -25.68 24.44 0.67
N LYS A 427 -26.85 23.92 0.30
CA LYS A 427 -28.05 24.02 1.11
C LYS A 427 -28.52 22.63 1.51
N VAL A 428 -28.95 22.49 2.75
CA VAL A 428 -29.61 21.30 3.29
C VAL A 428 -31.04 21.66 3.65
N ASN A 429 -32.02 20.90 3.14
CA ASN A 429 -33.43 21.00 3.54
C ASN A 429 -33.86 19.70 4.20
N GLU A 430 -34.26 19.76 5.47
CA GLU A 430 -34.71 18.61 6.27
C GLU A 430 -36.19 18.73 6.68
N ASP A 431 -36.82 17.61 7.02
CA ASP A 431 -38.23 17.53 7.43
C ASP A 431 -38.61 18.45 8.61
N ASP A 432 -37.66 18.84 9.46
CA ASP A 432 -37.87 19.72 10.61
C ASP A 432 -37.97 21.21 10.25
N HIS A 433 -37.96 21.54 8.95
CA HIS A 433 -38.13 22.91 8.43
C HIS A 433 -37.00 23.88 8.80
N GLU A 434 -35.83 23.36 9.17
CA GLU A 434 -34.60 24.13 9.32
C GLU A 434 -33.82 24.08 8.01
N ASP A 435 -34.07 25.07 7.14
CA ASP A 435 -33.24 25.30 5.95
C ASP A 435 -31.86 25.80 6.42
N LYS A 436 -30.81 25.00 6.18
CA LYS A 436 -29.43 25.37 6.53
C LYS A 436 -28.65 25.68 5.27
N ILE A 437 -28.05 26.85 5.23
CA ILE A 437 -27.10 27.22 4.18
C ILE A 437 -25.72 27.12 4.79
N ILE A 438 -24.89 26.28 4.19
CA ILE A 438 -23.61 25.88 4.74
C ILE A 438 -22.51 26.29 3.77
N ARG A 439 -21.42 26.81 4.34
CA ARG A 439 -20.15 27.00 3.65
C ARG A 439 -19.14 26.04 4.26
N ALA A 440 -18.62 25.14 3.45
CA ALA A 440 -17.50 24.29 3.80
C ALA A 440 -16.21 24.91 3.22
N THR A 441 -15.21 25.12 4.07
CA THR A 441 -13.87 25.52 3.65
C THR A 441 -12.95 24.33 3.75
N ILE A 442 -12.43 23.85 2.62
CA ILE A 442 -11.56 22.68 2.58
C ILE A 442 -10.23 23.00 3.25
N LEU A 443 -9.81 22.13 4.17
CA LEU A 443 -8.57 22.29 4.92
C LEU A 443 -7.43 21.44 4.35
N GLY A 444 -7.76 20.25 3.86
CA GLY A 444 -6.80 19.27 3.36
C GLY A 444 -7.30 17.85 3.51
N THR A 445 -6.39 16.88 3.41
CA THR A 445 -6.71 15.46 3.46
C THR A 445 -5.96 14.75 4.59
N ILE A 446 -6.66 13.94 5.38
CA ILE A 446 -6.02 13.01 6.33
C ILE A 446 -6.28 11.58 5.89
N HIS A 447 -5.62 10.63 6.55
CA HIS A 447 -5.81 9.21 6.30
C HIS A 447 -6.36 8.51 7.52
N LEU A 448 -7.20 7.53 7.30
CA LEU A 448 -7.81 6.71 8.32
C LEU A 448 -7.55 5.24 7.98
N PHE A 449 -7.17 4.45 8.97
CA PHE A 449 -7.09 3.01 8.84
C PHE A 449 -8.33 2.35 9.46
N LEU A 450 -8.90 1.36 8.77
CA LEU A 450 -9.99 0.55 9.29
C LEU A 450 -9.78 -0.94 9.00
N ASN A 451 -9.98 -1.76 10.02
CA ASN A 451 -10.24 -3.19 9.90
C ASN A 451 -11.74 -3.39 9.63
N MET A 452 -12.04 -3.80 8.39
CA MET A 452 -13.41 -3.98 7.90
C MET A 452 -14.12 -5.18 8.54
N THR A 453 -13.40 -6.21 8.98
CA THR A 453 -13.99 -7.36 9.70
C THR A 453 -14.48 -6.92 11.08
N LEU A 454 -13.70 -6.09 11.79
CA LEU A 454 -14.14 -5.50 13.05
C LEU A 454 -15.34 -4.59 12.83
N PHE A 455 -15.32 -3.76 11.78
CA PHE A 455 -16.45 -2.92 11.42
C PHE A 455 -17.73 -3.72 11.11
N GLU A 456 -17.62 -4.82 10.36
CA GLU A 456 -18.73 -5.74 10.11
C GLU A 456 -19.33 -6.31 11.41
N LEU A 457 -18.47 -6.73 12.35
CA LEU A 457 -18.90 -7.23 13.66
C LEU A 457 -19.60 -6.14 14.49
N ASP A 458 -19.03 -4.94 14.54
CA ASP A 458 -19.56 -3.80 15.29
C ASP A 458 -20.88 -3.27 14.70
N SER A 459 -21.05 -3.41 13.38
CA SER A 459 -22.32 -3.10 12.71
C SER A 459 -23.46 -4.05 13.07
N GLY A 460 -23.17 -5.19 13.73
CA GLY A 460 -24.16 -6.21 14.05
C GLY A 460 -24.71 -6.96 12.83
N GLY A 461 -23.95 -6.98 11.73
CA GLY A 461 -24.34 -7.59 10.45
C GLY A 461 -25.21 -6.69 9.56
N LEU A 462 -25.25 -5.38 9.83
CA LEU A 462 -25.82 -4.40 8.91
C LEU A 462 -24.90 -4.15 7.72
N PHE A 463 -23.59 -4.30 7.92
CA PHE A 463 -22.59 -4.23 6.87
C PHE A 463 -21.96 -5.63 6.66
N THR A 464 -21.64 -5.97 5.42
CA THR A 464 -20.86 -7.18 5.08
C THR A 464 -19.74 -6.77 4.13
N LEU A 465 -18.50 -7.15 4.44
CA LEU A 465 -17.37 -6.90 3.54
C LEU A 465 -17.50 -7.79 2.27
N PRO A 466 -17.42 -7.23 1.06
CA PRO A 466 -17.38 -8.03 -0.16
C PRO A 466 -16.18 -8.99 -0.18
N LEU A 467 -16.40 -10.22 -0.68
CA LEU A 467 -15.41 -11.32 -0.63
C LEU A 467 -14.11 -11.03 -1.38
N ASP A 468 -14.10 -10.07 -2.30
CA ASP A 468 -12.98 -9.70 -3.16
C ASP A 468 -12.20 -8.47 -2.66
N GLN A 469 -12.56 -7.93 -1.48
CA GLN A 469 -11.88 -6.79 -0.87
C GLN A 469 -11.01 -7.22 0.32
N PRO A 470 -9.89 -6.53 0.59
CA PRO A 470 -9.05 -6.81 1.74
C PRO A 470 -9.73 -6.40 3.05
N GLU A 471 -9.40 -7.09 4.14
CA GLU A 471 -9.90 -6.77 5.49
C GLU A 471 -9.35 -5.45 6.02
N LEU A 472 -8.08 -5.16 5.78
CA LEU A 472 -7.40 -3.96 6.26
C LEU A 472 -7.38 -2.93 5.14
N GLN A 473 -7.95 -1.74 5.40
CA GLN A 473 -8.12 -0.73 4.38
C GLN A 473 -7.71 0.66 4.88
N PHE A 474 -6.97 1.39 4.05
CA PHE A 474 -6.74 2.82 4.23
C PHE A 474 -7.85 3.61 3.53
N PHE A 475 -8.29 4.70 4.15
CA PHE A 475 -9.27 5.66 3.63
C PHE A 475 -8.64 7.05 3.58
N SER A 476 -8.86 7.75 2.47
CA SER A 476 -8.61 9.18 2.36
C SER A 476 -9.83 9.95 2.87
N VAL A 477 -9.58 10.93 3.73
CA VAL A 477 -10.60 11.77 4.34
C VAL A 477 -10.34 13.22 3.93
N LEU A 478 -11.30 13.85 3.27
CA LEU A 478 -11.26 15.27 2.97
C LEU A 478 -11.84 16.03 4.17
N LEU A 479 -11.09 16.96 4.77
CA LEU A 479 -11.53 17.73 5.93
C LEU A 479 -11.99 19.14 5.54
N ALA A 480 -12.98 19.66 6.28
CA ALA A 480 -13.47 21.02 6.11
C ALA A 480 -13.89 21.69 7.43
N ASP A 481 -13.79 23.01 7.47
CA ASP A 481 -14.51 23.83 8.45
C ASP A 481 -15.91 24.13 7.92
N PHE A 482 -16.93 23.96 8.76
CA PHE A 482 -18.33 24.17 8.40
C PHE A 482 -18.88 25.42 9.08
N GLU A 483 -19.40 26.34 8.26
CA GLU A 483 -20.07 27.55 8.71
C GLU A 483 -21.53 27.57 8.25
N ILE A 484 -22.44 27.93 9.15
CA ILE A 484 -23.86 28.12 8.85
C ILE A 484 -24.16 29.61 8.68
N TRP A 485 -24.94 29.94 7.66
CA TRP A 485 -25.44 31.30 7.46
C TRP A 485 -26.53 31.64 8.49
N ASN A 486 -26.30 32.68 9.29
CA ASN A 486 -27.32 33.22 10.19
C ASN A 486 -28.04 34.39 9.53
N ALA A 487 -29.25 34.13 9.01
CA ALA A 487 -30.09 35.12 8.34
C ALA A 487 -30.50 36.31 9.24
N THR A 488 -30.57 36.12 10.57
CA THR A 488 -30.96 37.20 11.50
C THR A 488 -29.82 38.17 11.76
N SER A 489 -28.59 37.67 11.92
CA SER A 489 -27.42 38.52 12.13
C SER A 489 -26.71 38.93 10.84
N GLU A 490 -27.10 38.36 9.71
CA GLU A 490 -26.45 38.50 8.40
C GLU A 490 -24.95 38.16 8.49
N THR A 491 -24.61 37.01 9.08
CA THR A 491 -23.22 36.55 9.26
C THR A 491 -23.08 35.05 9.13
N TRP A 492 -21.95 34.59 8.58
CA TRP A 492 -21.48 33.22 8.74
C TRP A 492 -21.07 32.95 10.19
N GLN A 493 -21.52 31.83 10.74
CA GLN A 493 -21.20 31.38 12.09
C GLN A 493 -20.59 29.99 11.98
N ILE A 494 -19.41 29.80 12.58
CA ILE A 494 -18.76 28.49 12.60
C ILE A 494 -19.63 27.55 13.45
N ASP A 495 -19.94 26.39 12.87
CA ASP A 495 -20.70 25.33 13.51
C ASP A 495 -19.73 24.23 13.98
N GLU A 496 -18.94 23.67 13.05
CA GLU A 496 -17.96 22.63 13.32
C GLU A 496 -16.60 22.92 12.66
N TYR A 497 -15.52 22.42 13.26
CA TYR A 497 -14.14 22.62 12.82
C TYR A 497 -13.50 21.30 12.47
N GLU A 498 -12.71 21.26 11.38
CA GLU A 498 -11.91 20.09 10.99
C GLU A 498 -12.74 18.78 10.89
N GLU A 499 -13.97 18.87 10.40
CA GLU A 499 -14.85 17.70 10.27
C GLU A 499 -14.71 17.07 8.88
N PRO A 500 -14.98 15.75 8.74
CA PRO A 500 -14.91 15.11 7.45
C PRO A 500 -15.99 15.68 6.50
N PHE A 501 -15.59 15.98 5.28
CA PHE A 501 -16.42 16.42 4.16
C PHE A 501 -16.71 15.25 3.19
N ALA A 502 -15.74 14.34 3.06
CA ALA A 502 -15.86 13.10 2.30
C ALA A 502 -14.87 12.05 2.83
N ILE A 503 -15.21 10.77 2.70
CA ILE A 503 -14.36 9.64 3.09
C ILE A 503 -14.45 8.58 2.00
N SER A 504 -13.31 8.16 1.45
CA SER A 504 -13.27 7.20 0.33
C SER A 504 -11.96 6.42 0.28
N ASN A 505 -11.95 5.30 -0.43
CA ASN A 505 -10.74 4.59 -0.84
C ASN A 505 -10.94 3.94 -2.21
N THR A 506 -9.97 3.15 -2.66
CA THR A 506 -9.98 2.53 -3.99
C THR A 506 -11.11 1.51 -4.19
N TYR A 507 -11.72 1.04 -3.10
CA TYR A 507 -12.83 0.08 -3.10
C TYR A 507 -14.18 0.76 -2.90
N TRP A 508 -14.21 1.92 -2.24
CA TRP A 508 -15.41 2.61 -1.80
C TRP A 508 -15.39 4.07 -2.26
N PRO A 509 -16.13 4.46 -3.32
CA PRO A 509 -16.29 5.88 -3.68
C PRO A 509 -16.96 6.68 -2.56
N LEU A 510 -17.72 5.99 -1.70
CA LEU A 510 -18.26 6.47 -0.44
C LEU A 510 -18.02 5.43 0.64
N SER A 511 -17.24 5.78 1.66
CA SER A 511 -16.98 4.91 2.81
C SER A 511 -18.27 4.55 3.56
N PRO A 512 -18.45 3.29 3.97
CA PRO A 512 -19.52 2.88 4.88
C PRO A 512 -19.55 3.64 6.21
N ILE A 513 -18.40 4.17 6.67
CA ILE A 513 -18.31 4.97 7.90
C ILE A 513 -18.99 6.33 7.72
N ALA A 514 -18.99 6.87 6.50
CA ALA A 514 -19.53 8.19 6.22
C ALA A 514 -21.04 8.29 6.47
N LEU A 515 -21.74 7.16 6.50
CA LEU A 515 -23.18 7.06 6.78
C LEU A 515 -23.55 7.42 8.23
N GLY A 516 -22.56 7.49 9.12
CA GLY A 516 -22.72 7.90 10.52
C GLY A 516 -22.24 9.32 10.84
N MET A 517 -21.83 10.11 9.84
CA MET A 517 -21.30 11.47 10.05
C MET A 517 -22.37 12.46 10.51
N GLY A 518 -21.98 13.47 11.31
CA GLY A 518 -22.89 14.46 11.92
C GLY A 518 -23.74 15.25 10.91
N TYR A 519 -23.21 15.52 9.71
CA TYR A 519 -23.92 16.16 8.59
C TYR A 519 -24.48 15.19 7.54
N GLY A 520 -24.50 13.89 7.85
CA GLY A 520 -25.33 12.88 7.20
C GLY A 520 -24.93 12.39 5.81
N PHE A 521 -24.27 13.20 4.96
CA PHE A 521 -23.97 12.79 3.58
C PHE A 521 -22.64 13.34 3.05
N PRO A 522 -21.88 12.55 2.29
CA PRO A 522 -20.71 13.02 1.56
C PRO A 522 -21.11 14.03 0.48
N LEU A 523 -20.33 15.10 0.33
CA LEU A 523 -20.58 16.15 -0.67
C LEU A 523 -19.61 16.09 -1.85
N ALA A 524 -18.60 15.23 -1.76
CA ALA A 524 -17.67 14.91 -2.82
C ALA A 524 -17.35 13.41 -2.83
N PHE A 525 -17.00 12.94 -4.01
CA PHE A 525 -16.48 11.61 -4.31
C PHE A 525 -15.14 11.75 -5.02
N PRO A 526 -14.35 10.67 -5.14
CA PRO A 526 -13.14 10.68 -5.96
C PRO A 526 -13.42 11.09 -7.41
N MET A 527 -12.47 11.76 -8.03
CA MET A 527 -12.52 12.09 -9.45
C MET A 527 -12.69 10.82 -10.30
N GLY A 528 -13.55 10.89 -11.32
CA GLY A 528 -13.82 9.75 -12.20
C GLY A 528 -14.87 8.76 -11.70
N THR A 529 -15.43 8.98 -10.50
CA THR A 529 -16.50 8.14 -9.94
C THR A 529 -17.71 8.08 -10.87
N ILE A 530 -18.28 6.89 -11.04
CA ILE A 530 -19.54 6.64 -11.77
C ILE A 530 -20.55 5.91 -10.89
N GLY A 531 -21.83 5.91 -11.30
CA GLY A 531 -22.90 5.34 -10.47
C GLY A 531 -22.70 3.87 -10.14
N SER A 532 -22.15 3.07 -11.06
CA SER A 532 -21.91 1.64 -10.82
C SER A 532 -20.88 1.35 -9.73
N ASP A 533 -20.01 2.29 -9.40
CA ASP A 533 -18.97 2.10 -8.38
C ASP A 533 -19.58 1.99 -6.98
N PHE A 534 -20.79 2.53 -6.78
CA PHE A 534 -21.52 2.45 -5.52
C PHE A 534 -22.23 1.10 -5.29
N SER A 535 -22.14 0.14 -6.22
CA SER A 535 -22.98 -1.06 -6.17
C SER A 535 -22.78 -1.89 -4.92
N GLY A 536 -21.53 -2.02 -4.46
CA GLY A 536 -21.21 -2.76 -3.23
C GLY A 536 -21.79 -2.08 -1.97
N LEU A 537 -21.75 -0.75 -1.92
CA LEU A 537 -22.30 0.02 -0.79
C LEU A 537 -23.82 -0.08 -0.72
N PHE A 538 -24.50 0.18 -1.84
CA PHE A 538 -25.96 0.21 -1.84
C PHE A 538 -26.62 -1.17 -1.86
N GLU A 539 -25.85 -2.25 -2.02
CA GLU A 539 -26.35 -3.61 -1.75
C GLU A 539 -26.79 -3.77 -0.29
N VAL A 540 -26.11 -3.13 0.67
CA VAL A 540 -26.52 -3.07 2.08
C VAL A 540 -27.91 -2.43 2.24
N TYR A 541 -28.18 -1.41 1.43
CA TYR A 541 -29.45 -0.68 1.42
C TYR A 541 -30.58 -1.41 0.67
N SER A 542 -30.31 -2.56 0.05
CA SER A 542 -31.32 -3.36 -0.67
C SER A 542 -32.44 -3.90 0.24
N THR A 543 -32.21 -3.94 1.55
CA THR A 543 -33.24 -4.30 2.55
C THR A 543 -34.28 -3.19 2.75
N VAL A 544 -33.92 -1.95 2.42
CA VAL A 544 -34.75 -0.74 2.56
C VAL A 544 -35.30 -0.30 1.21
N TYR A 545 -34.51 -0.39 0.14
CA TYR A 545 -34.89 -0.06 -1.23
C TYR A 545 -34.84 -1.31 -2.10
N ASP A 546 -35.96 -1.69 -2.69
CA ASP A 546 -36.08 -2.93 -3.47
C ASP A 546 -35.72 -2.76 -4.96
N ASP A 547 -35.48 -1.52 -5.42
CA ASP A 547 -35.01 -1.23 -6.76
C ASP A 547 -33.90 -0.16 -6.72
N ILE A 548 -32.73 -0.48 -7.28
CA ILE A 548 -31.56 0.42 -7.32
C ILE A 548 -31.06 0.50 -8.75
N THR A 549 -30.96 1.72 -9.27
CA THR A 549 -30.52 2.01 -10.63
C THR A 549 -29.25 2.84 -10.62
N TYR A 550 -28.25 2.40 -11.40
CA TYR A 550 -26.96 3.05 -11.53
C TYR A 550 -26.83 3.70 -12.92
N GLY A 551 -26.63 5.02 -12.93
CA GLY A 551 -26.31 5.79 -14.13
C GLY A 551 -24.82 6.05 -14.28
N SER A 552 -24.45 6.83 -15.29
CA SER A 552 -23.06 7.31 -15.45
C SER A 552 -22.66 8.32 -14.38
N ASN A 553 -23.63 9.06 -13.85
CA ASN A 553 -23.41 10.21 -12.97
C ASN A 553 -24.53 10.35 -11.92
N TYR A 554 -25.24 9.24 -11.67
CA TYR A 554 -26.31 9.20 -10.68
C TYR A 554 -26.53 7.79 -10.12
N VAL A 555 -27.15 7.73 -8.95
CA VAL A 555 -27.71 6.52 -8.35
C VAL A 555 -29.12 6.84 -7.84
N THR A 556 -30.08 6.00 -8.18
CA THR A 556 -31.47 6.12 -7.72
C THR A 556 -31.85 4.87 -6.94
N LEU A 557 -32.30 5.04 -5.70
CA LEU A 557 -32.80 3.98 -4.83
C LEU A 557 -34.29 4.17 -4.61
N VAL A 558 -35.09 3.12 -4.80
CA VAL A 558 -36.55 3.16 -4.71
C VAL A 558 -37.04 2.06 -3.80
N ASN A 559 -37.87 2.44 -2.82
CA ASN A 559 -38.78 1.53 -2.15
C ASN A 559 -40.13 1.58 -2.87
N THR A 560 -40.39 0.59 -3.72
CA THR A 560 -41.58 0.53 -4.58
C THR A 560 -42.87 0.29 -3.79
N THR A 561 -42.75 -0.22 -2.55
CA THR A 561 -43.89 -0.50 -1.66
C THR A 561 -44.42 0.76 -1.00
N LEU A 562 -43.52 1.65 -0.54
CA LEU A 562 -43.86 2.88 0.18
C LEU A 562 -43.86 4.12 -0.72
N ASP A 563 -43.47 3.98 -2.00
CA ASP A 563 -43.30 5.10 -2.92
C ASP A 563 -42.33 6.13 -2.34
N ARG A 564 -41.13 5.64 -2.01
CA ARG A 564 -40.02 6.40 -1.44
C ARG A 564 -38.83 6.25 -2.35
N GLN A 565 -38.21 7.37 -2.69
CA GLN A 565 -37.09 7.42 -3.61
C GLN A 565 -36.01 8.31 -3.01
N LEU A 566 -34.75 7.92 -3.22
CA LEU A 566 -33.55 8.67 -2.91
C LEU A 566 -32.67 8.74 -4.15
N ASP A 567 -32.30 9.95 -4.54
CA ASP A 567 -31.46 10.21 -5.70
C ASP A 567 -30.13 10.82 -5.27
N PHE A 568 -29.05 10.33 -5.87
CA PHE A 568 -27.71 10.89 -5.82
C PHE A 568 -27.31 11.27 -7.23
N HIS A 569 -26.93 12.52 -7.44
CA HIS A 569 -26.39 13.03 -8.69
C HIS A 569 -25.08 13.74 -8.40
N PHE A 570 -24.10 13.52 -9.26
CA PHE A 570 -22.77 14.08 -9.13
C PHE A 570 -22.18 14.35 -10.52
N ASP A 571 -21.14 15.18 -10.60
CA ASP A 571 -20.33 15.29 -11.81
C ASP A 571 -19.28 14.19 -11.80
N SER A 572 -19.32 13.27 -12.76
CA SER A 572 -18.37 12.16 -12.85
C SER A 572 -16.92 12.62 -13.07
N THR A 573 -16.70 13.86 -13.53
CA THR A 573 -15.34 14.40 -13.76
C THR A 573 -14.71 14.88 -12.46
N SER A 574 -15.44 15.71 -11.70
CA SER A 574 -14.95 16.29 -10.44
C SER A 574 -15.30 15.46 -9.21
N GLY A 575 -16.25 14.53 -9.30
CA GLY A 575 -16.81 13.79 -8.17
C GLY A 575 -17.72 14.64 -7.26
N ILE A 576 -17.97 15.91 -7.58
CA ILE A 576 -18.77 16.80 -6.73
C ILE A 576 -20.25 16.41 -6.80
N LEU A 577 -20.91 16.33 -5.65
CA LEU A 577 -22.35 16.15 -5.55
C LEU A 577 -23.09 17.35 -6.17
N THR A 578 -23.98 17.08 -7.12
CA THR A 578 -24.82 18.10 -7.76
C THR A 578 -26.25 18.10 -7.21
N TYR A 579 -26.72 16.95 -6.70
CA TYR A 579 -27.98 16.85 -5.99
C TYR A 579 -28.04 15.53 -5.21
N LEU A 580 -28.37 15.60 -3.93
CA LEU A 580 -28.87 14.47 -3.15
C LEU A 580 -30.29 14.83 -2.75
N GLY A 581 -31.26 13.96 -2.94
CA GLY A 581 -32.58 14.25 -2.41
C GLY A 581 -33.53 13.07 -2.42
N GLY A 582 -34.31 12.99 -1.35
CA GLY A 582 -35.27 11.92 -1.19
C GLY A 582 -35.47 11.48 0.24
N TRP A 583 -36.11 10.33 0.37
CA TRP A 583 -36.48 9.73 1.62
C TRP A 583 -35.40 8.75 2.08
N ILE A 584 -35.03 8.83 3.34
CA ILE A 584 -33.94 8.08 3.95
C ILE A 584 -34.47 7.27 5.12
N ASN A 585 -33.99 6.03 5.22
CA ASN A 585 -34.19 5.16 6.37
C ASN A 585 -32.90 4.34 6.55
N GLN A 586 -32.53 4.08 7.80
CA GLN A 586 -31.33 3.32 8.12
C GLN A 586 -31.57 1.82 7.89
N PRO A 587 -30.58 1.07 7.37
CA PRO A 587 -30.66 -0.38 7.31
C PRO A 587 -30.95 -0.97 8.70
N GLY A 588 -31.94 -1.87 8.79
CA GLY A 588 -32.38 -2.44 10.08
C GLY A 588 -33.18 -1.51 10.99
N GLY A 589 -33.44 -0.26 10.56
CA GLY A 589 -34.29 0.71 11.24
C GLY A 589 -35.77 0.32 11.25
N ASP A 590 -36.59 1.10 11.97
CA ASP A 590 -38.04 0.91 11.93
C ASP A 590 -38.54 1.22 10.50
N PRO A 591 -39.28 0.31 9.84
CA PRO A 591 -39.78 0.53 8.48
C PRO A 591 -40.74 1.72 8.35
N THR A 592 -41.15 2.33 9.47
CA THR A 592 -41.99 3.54 9.51
C THR A 592 -41.21 4.84 9.73
N ASP A 593 -39.92 4.77 10.05
CA ASP A 593 -39.07 5.92 10.38
C ASP A 593 -38.32 6.44 9.16
N TRP A 594 -39.04 7.19 8.31
CA TRP A 594 -38.48 7.81 7.11
C TRP A 594 -38.37 9.31 7.30
N SER A 595 -37.20 9.86 6.99
CA SER A 595 -36.96 11.30 6.93
C SER A 595 -36.66 11.72 5.49
N TYR A 596 -37.18 12.87 5.07
CA TYR A 596 -36.75 13.48 3.82
C TYR A 596 -35.59 14.44 4.05
N THR A 597 -34.63 14.40 3.13
CA THR A 597 -33.58 15.40 3.03
C THR A 597 -33.36 15.77 1.57
N SER A 598 -32.87 16.98 1.33
CA SER A 598 -32.25 17.34 0.06
C SER A 598 -31.02 18.21 0.31
N VAL A 599 -29.97 17.94 -0.46
CA VAL A 599 -28.70 18.63 -0.41
C VAL A 599 -28.26 18.98 -1.82
N TYR A 600 -27.88 20.22 -2.05
CA TYR A 600 -27.38 20.67 -3.36
C TYR A 600 -26.42 21.85 -3.22
N PRO A 601 -25.42 21.94 -4.11
CA PRO A 601 -24.53 23.09 -4.18
C PRO A 601 -25.27 24.37 -4.56
N LEU A 602 -24.77 25.49 -4.05
CA LEU A 602 -25.18 26.84 -4.40
C LEU A 602 -24.09 27.50 -5.22
N ASN A 603 -24.46 28.06 -6.37
CA ASN A 603 -23.65 29.03 -7.09
C ASN A 603 -23.72 30.38 -6.37
N PHE A 604 -22.71 31.22 -6.56
CA PHE A 604 -22.71 32.56 -5.99
C PHE A 604 -22.09 33.60 -6.91
N GLU A 605 -22.63 34.82 -6.84
CA GLU A 605 -22.13 35.97 -7.57
C GLU A 605 -21.69 37.08 -6.60
N ASN A 606 -20.47 37.58 -6.81
CA ASN A 606 -19.95 38.73 -6.10
C ASN A 606 -20.39 40.00 -6.82
N LEU A 607 -21.27 40.78 -6.20
CA LEU A 607 -21.85 41.95 -6.85
C LEU A 607 -21.06 43.22 -6.54
N THR A 608 -21.14 44.18 -7.46
CA THR A 608 -20.45 45.47 -7.32
C THR A 608 -21.37 46.53 -6.74
N LEU A 609 -20.77 47.55 -6.13
CA LEU A 609 -21.52 48.70 -5.60
C LEU A 609 -22.27 49.41 -6.73
N GLY A 610 -23.57 49.61 -6.55
CA GLY A 610 -24.49 50.17 -7.54
C GLY A 610 -25.33 49.11 -8.24
N GLU A 611 -25.83 49.44 -9.43
CA GLU A 611 -26.60 48.51 -10.25
C GLU A 611 -25.66 47.43 -10.81
N SER A 612 -25.91 46.19 -10.40
CA SER A 612 -25.22 44.99 -10.88
C SER A 612 -26.23 44.08 -11.56
N SER A 613 -25.81 43.43 -12.65
CA SER A 613 -26.59 42.41 -13.33
C SER A 613 -25.72 41.23 -13.75
N PHE A 614 -26.28 40.03 -13.70
CA PHE A 614 -25.64 38.80 -14.13
C PHE A 614 -26.68 37.84 -14.69
N ASP A 615 -26.22 36.93 -15.55
CA ASP A 615 -27.06 35.98 -16.25
C ASP A 615 -26.63 34.54 -15.90
N PHE A 616 -27.59 33.62 -15.82
CA PHE A 616 -27.35 32.19 -15.66
C PHE A 616 -28.43 31.37 -16.38
N GLU A 617 -28.13 30.12 -16.71
CA GLU A 617 -29.00 29.25 -17.52
C GLU A 617 -29.60 28.11 -16.66
N SER A 618 -30.68 27.49 -17.14
CA SER A 618 -31.20 26.28 -16.51
C SER A 618 -30.46 25.02 -16.98
N ASP A 619 -29.99 24.21 -16.01
CA ASP A 619 -29.41 22.89 -16.29
C ASP A 619 -30.40 21.88 -16.92
N PHE A 620 -31.71 22.10 -16.77
CA PHE A 620 -32.74 21.20 -17.32
C PHE A 620 -33.09 21.51 -18.77
N ASN A 621 -33.13 22.80 -19.10
CA ASN A 621 -33.45 23.30 -20.42
C ASN A 621 -32.53 24.48 -20.68
N LEU A 622 -31.38 24.19 -21.29
CA LEU A 622 -30.29 25.14 -21.58
C LEU A 622 -30.74 26.37 -22.38
N ASP A 623 -31.97 26.41 -22.88
CA ASP A 623 -32.52 27.56 -23.59
C ASP A 623 -33.40 28.48 -22.71
N ILE A 624 -33.53 28.22 -21.39
CA ILE A 624 -34.15 29.15 -20.43
C ILE A 624 -33.06 29.97 -19.75
N ASP A 625 -33.05 31.26 -20.03
CA ASP A 625 -32.06 32.21 -19.50
C ASP A 625 -32.66 33.02 -18.36
N PHE A 626 -31.93 33.15 -17.26
CA PHE A 626 -32.25 34.02 -16.15
C PHE A 626 -31.29 35.21 -16.15
N SER A 627 -31.83 36.42 -16.01
CA SER A 627 -31.06 37.64 -15.84
C SER A 627 -31.50 38.34 -14.58
N ILE A 628 -30.58 38.54 -13.64
CA ILE A 628 -30.86 39.23 -12.38
C ILE A 628 -30.28 40.63 -12.43
N SER A 629 -31.06 41.61 -11.98
CA SER A 629 -30.64 43.00 -11.79
C SER A 629 -30.95 43.45 -10.38
N ILE A 630 -29.93 43.96 -9.69
CA ILE A 630 -30.00 44.35 -8.27
C ILE A 630 -29.14 45.60 -8.03
N ASN A 631 -29.60 46.49 -7.14
CA ASN A 631 -28.86 47.69 -6.76
C ASN A 631 -28.26 47.58 -5.36
N VAL A 632 -26.96 47.32 -5.30
CA VAL A 632 -26.19 47.10 -4.07
C VAL A 632 -25.69 48.43 -3.52
N THR A 633 -25.96 48.69 -2.24
CA THR A 633 -25.63 49.95 -1.55
C THR A 633 -24.35 49.89 -0.72
N SER A 634 -23.83 48.69 -0.41
CA SER A 634 -22.56 48.47 0.28
C SER A 634 -22.00 47.08 0.01
N LEU A 635 -20.70 46.88 0.21
CA LEU A 635 -19.99 45.60 0.07
C LEU A 635 -19.49 45.09 1.44
N PRO A 636 -19.22 43.77 1.59
CA PRO A 636 -19.44 42.70 0.62
C PRO A 636 -20.91 42.29 0.51
N PHE A 637 -21.38 41.95 -0.70
CA PHE A 637 -22.70 41.38 -0.95
C PHE A 637 -22.57 40.20 -1.91
N GLN A 638 -23.16 39.07 -1.52
CA GLN A 638 -23.17 37.85 -2.32
C GLN A 638 -24.62 37.43 -2.58
N TYR A 639 -24.89 37.07 -3.83
CA TYR A 639 -26.15 36.47 -4.25
C TYR A 639 -25.91 35.00 -4.48
N TYR A 640 -26.64 34.14 -3.77
CA TYR A 640 -26.53 32.69 -3.91
C TYR A 640 -27.75 32.15 -4.66
N TYR A 641 -27.54 31.16 -5.52
CA TYR A 641 -28.61 30.53 -6.25
C TYR A 641 -28.27 29.10 -6.65
N ALA A 642 -29.30 28.31 -6.89
CA ALA A 642 -29.17 27.00 -7.50
C ALA A 642 -30.35 26.77 -8.44
N VAL A 643 -30.07 26.29 -9.64
CA VAL A 643 -31.09 25.89 -10.63
C VAL A 643 -30.89 24.42 -10.89
N PHE A 644 -31.93 23.61 -10.68
CA PHE A 644 -31.79 22.17 -10.83
C PHE A 644 -33.11 21.54 -11.33
N PRO A 645 -33.02 20.34 -11.93
CA PRO A 645 -34.16 19.71 -12.57
C PRO A 645 -35.05 18.91 -11.60
N PHE A 646 -34.63 18.78 -10.34
CA PHE A 646 -35.27 17.93 -9.34
C PHE A 646 -36.08 18.77 -8.34
N ASN A 647 -37.15 18.19 -7.81
CA ASN A 647 -37.93 18.85 -6.78
C ASN A 647 -37.15 18.81 -5.45
N PRO A 648 -36.69 19.94 -4.91
CA PRO A 648 -35.87 19.96 -3.70
C PRO A 648 -36.71 19.79 -2.42
N VAL A 649 -38.02 19.56 -2.56
CA VAL A 649 -38.95 19.37 -1.45
C VAL A 649 -39.81 18.15 -1.69
N THR A 650 -40.36 17.58 -0.63
CA THR A 650 -41.22 16.37 -0.68
C THR A 650 -42.54 16.56 -1.43
N VAL A 651 -42.98 17.81 -1.64
CA VAL A 651 -44.34 18.09 -2.11
C VAL A 651 -44.34 18.34 -3.62
N PRO A 652 -45.15 17.58 -4.41
CA PRO A 652 -45.24 17.79 -5.85
C PRO A 652 -45.93 19.11 -6.20
N LEU A 653 -45.63 19.63 -7.40
CA LEU A 653 -46.26 20.85 -7.89
C LEU A 653 -47.78 20.68 -8.06
N PRO A 654 -48.61 21.67 -7.68
CA PRO A 654 -50.06 21.55 -7.76
C PRO A 654 -50.58 21.46 -9.20
N ASN A 655 -49.91 22.13 -10.15
CA ASN A 655 -50.31 22.22 -11.55
C ASN A 655 -49.10 22.23 -12.49
N GLY A 656 -49.30 21.65 -13.68
CA GLY A 656 -48.32 21.67 -14.76
C GLY A 656 -47.19 20.66 -14.59
N THR A 657 -46.30 20.63 -15.57
CA THR A 657 -45.02 19.93 -15.55
C THR A 657 -43.94 20.94 -15.19
N ALA A 658 -43.02 20.58 -14.29
CA ALA A 658 -41.89 21.44 -13.95
C ALA A 658 -41.03 21.75 -15.19
N LEU A 659 -40.66 23.01 -15.35
CA LEU A 659 -39.62 23.48 -16.26
C LEU A 659 -38.29 23.57 -15.54
N CYS A 660 -38.29 24.10 -14.32
CA CYS A 660 -37.09 24.17 -13.48
C CYS A 660 -37.49 24.46 -12.03
N TYR A 661 -36.60 24.12 -11.12
CA TYR A 661 -36.62 24.60 -9.74
C TYR A 661 -35.47 25.59 -9.58
N LEU A 662 -35.71 26.66 -8.84
CA LEU A 662 -34.74 27.70 -8.57
C LEU A 662 -34.78 27.99 -7.08
N ASP A 663 -33.66 27.81 -6.39
CA ASP A 663 -33.48 28.38 -5.05
C ASP A 663 -32.59 29.62 -5.15
N GLN A 664 -32.90 30.62 -4.35
CA GLN A 664 -32.24 31.92 -4.36
C GLN A 664 -32.17 32.48 -2.94
N ILE A 665 -31.00 32.96 -2.57
CA ILE A 665 -30.71 33.49 -1.25
C ILE A 665 -29.95 34.81 -1.40
N ILE A 666 -30.41 35.80 -0.64
CA ILE A 666 -29.77 37.11 -0.54
C ILE A 666 -29.06 37.18 0.81
N SER A 667 -27.73 37.17 0.82
CA SER A 667 -26.97 37.18 2.09
C SER A 667 -27.26 38.42 2.93
N HIS A 668 -27.08 39.62 2.40
CA HIS A 668 -27.23 40.85 3.18
C HIS A 668 -28.32 41.75 2.61
N PRO A 669 -29.61 41.42 2.79
CA PRO A 669 -30.73 42.19 2.24
C PRO A 669 -30.69 43.65 2.71
N SER A 670 -30.15 43.91 3.91
CA SER A 670 -29.93 45.27 4.44
C SER A 670 -29.04 46.15 3.55
N LEU A 671 -28.23 45.55 2.68
CA LEU A 671 -27.30 46.23 1.77
C LEU A 671 -27.88 46.45 0.38
N VAL A 672 -29.14 46.08 0.11
CA VAL A 672 -29.80 46.26 -1.19
C VAL A 672 -30.80 47.41 -1.11
N SER A 673 -30.92 48.19 -2.19
CA SER A 673 -31.97 49.21 -2.32
C SER A 673 -32.98 48.86 -3.39
N GLY A 674 -34.26 48.84 -3.03
CA GLY A 674 -35.37 48.56 -3.95
C GLY A 674 -35.65 47.08 -4.16
N ASN A 675 -36.31 46.76 -5.27
CA ASN A 675 -36.60 45.39 -5.67
C ASN A 675 -35.46 44.83 -6.54
N LEU A 676 -35.16 43.55 -6.36
CA LEU A 676 -34.46 42.73 -7.33
C LEU A 676 -35.40 42.42 -8.49
N THR A 677 -34.88 42.53 -9.71
CA THR A 677 -35.63 42.18 -10.93
C THR A 677 -34.97 40.95 -11.55
N MET A 678 -35.73 39.88 -11.71
CA MET A 678 -35.32 38.68 -12.41
C MET A 678 -36.09 38.59 -13.72
N THR A 679 -35.38 38.51 -14.84
CA THR A 679 -35.97 38.29 -16.16
C THR A 679 -35.72 36.84 -16.57
N ILE A 680 -36.78 36.08 -16.78
CA ILE A 680 -36.75 34.70 -17.24
C ILE A 680 -37.11 34.72 -18.73
N THR A 681 -36.16 34.38 -19.60
CA THR A 681 -36.36 34.35 -21.06
C THR A 681 -36.56 32.91 -21.50
N PHE A 682 -37.59 32.67 -22.31
CA PHE A 682 -37.95 31.32 -22.75
C PHE A 682 -37.51 31.05 -24.19
N PRO A 683 -37.17 29.79 -24.51
CA PRO A 683 -36.90 29.40 -25.89
C PRO A 683 -38.13 29.58 -26.76
N SER A 684 -37.91 29.70 -28.07
CA SER A 684 -39.00 29.70 -29.06
C SER A 684 -39.89 28.45 -29.02
N SER A 685 -39.41 27.34 -28.43
CA SER A 685 -40.17 26.10 -28.19
C SER A 685 -41.25 26.26 -27.12
N ILE A 686 -41.10 27.23 -26.20
CA ILE A 686 -42.08 27.59 -25.16
C ILE A 686 -42.57 29.00 -25.46
N ASN A 687 -43.68 29.11 -26.19
CA ASN A 687 -44.25 30.40 -26.56
C ASN A 687 -45.29 30.86 -25.51
N LEU A 688 -44.97 31.91 -24.75
CA LEU A 688 -45.83 32.47 -23.71
C LEU A 688 -47.17 33.02 -24.24
N ALA A 689 -47.31 33.24 -25.56
CA ALA A 689 -48.60 33.59 -26.17
C ALA A 689 -49.59 32.41 -26.20
N THR A 690 -49.10 31.18 -26.13
CA THR A 690 -49.90 29.95 -26.30
C THR A 690 -49.73 28.93 -25.18
N THR A 691 -48.69 29.06 -24.36
CA THR A 691 -48.38 28.16 -23.25
C THR A 691 -48.68 28.86 -21.94
N GLU A 692 -49.48 28.21 -21.09
CA GLU A 692 -49.76 28.70 -19.74
C GLU A 692 -48.61 28.26 -18.81
N VAL A 693 -47.94 29.23 -18.21
CA VAL A 693 -46.81 29.05 -17.30
C VAL A 693 -47.21 29.53 -15.91
N PHE A 694 -46.82 28.76 -14.89
CA PHE A 694 -47.05 29.07 -13.49
C PHE A 694 -45.71 29.29 -12.79
N LEU A 695 -45.63 30.37 -12.03
CA LEU A 695 -44.54 30.61 -11.09
C LEU A 695 -45.03 30.28 -9.69
N PHE A 696 -44.37 29.32 -9.05
CA PHE A 696 -44.63 28.93 -7.67
C PHE A 696 -43.48 29.36 -6.78
N ALA A 697 -43.82 29.66 -5.52
CA ALA A 697 -42.86 29.80 -4.43
C ALA A 697 -43.23 28.81 -3.32
N TRP A 698 -42.23 28.21 -2.70
CA TRP A 698 -42.39 27.25 -1.63
C TRP A 698 -42.55 27.96 -0.29
N ASN A 699 -43.50 27.49 0.52
CA ASN A 699 -43.61 27.81 1.94
C ASN A 699 -43.67 29.31 2.33
N MET A 700 -44.11 30.18 1.42
CA MET A 700 -44.21 31.62 1.69
C MET A 700 -45.17 31.97 2.83
N SER A 701 -46.19 31.14 3.08
CA SER A 701 -47.13 31.31 4.20
C SER A 701 -46.74 30.56 5.49
N GLY A 702 -45.66 29.78 5.48
CA GLY A 702 -45.28 28.90 6.60
C GLY A 702 -46.15 27.64 6.72
N LEU A 703 -46.85 27.24 5.66
CA LEU A 703 -47.76 26.08 5.63
C LEU A 703 -47.19 24.86 4.87
N SER A 704 -45.93 24.91 4.44
CA SER A 704 -45.26 23.83 3.70
C SER A 704 -46.03 23.44 2.43
N THR A 705 -46.36 24.44 1.62
CA THR A 705 -47.09 24.26 0.35
C THR A 705 -46.51 25.11 -0.76
N TRP A 706 -46.68 24.66 -2.00
CA TRP A 706 -46.45 25.48 -3.19
C TRP A 706 -47.54 26.52 -3.34
N GLU A 707 -47.15 27.79 -3.40
CA GLU A 707 -48.04 28.94 -3.55
C GLU A 707 -47.79 29.61 -4.89
N ILE A 708 -48.86 29.94 -5.62
CA ILE A 708 -48.74 30.64 -6.90
C ILE A 708 -48.33 32.09 -6.63
N ALA A 709 -47.31 32.57 -7.34
CA ALA A 709 -46.85 33.94 -7.26
C ALA A 709 -48.01 34.91 -7.55
N PRO A 710 -48.23 35.94 -6.71
CA PRO A 710 -49.28 36.92 -6.94
C PRO A 710 -49.07 37.66 -8.27
N PRO A 711 -50.13 37.98 -9.03
CA PRO A 711 -50.00 38.68 -10.32
C PRO A 711 -49.28 40.04 -10.22
N GLU A 712 -49.23 40.64 -9.03
CA GLU A 712 -48.57 41.93 -8.80
C GLU A 712 -47.04 41.84 -8.76
N VAL A 713 -46.46 40.64 -8.63
CA VAL A 713 -45.00 40.46 -8.52
C VAL A 713 -44.33 40.06 -9.83
N TYR A 714 -45.07 39.90 -10.93
CA TYR A 714 -44.47 39.61 -12.23
C TYR A 714 -45.22 40.22 -13.41
N GLU A 715 -44.50 40.45 -14.50
CA GLU A 715 -45.02 40.92 -15.78
C GLU A 715 -44.62 39.94 -16.90
N ILE A 716 -45.58 39.53 -17.71
CA ILE A 716 -45.33 38.67 -18.88
C ILE A 716 -45.16 39.56 -20.12
N ASP A 717 -43.99 39.53 -20.74
CA ASP A 717 -43.72 40.17 -22.03
C ASP A 717 -43.73 39.14 -23.16
N ILE A 718 -44.83 39.14 -23.91
CA ILE A 718 -45.04 38.23 -25.05
C ILE A 718 -44.13 38.63 -26.24
N ALA A 719 -43.67 39.88 -26.33
CA ALA A 719 -42.84 40.34 -27.45
C ALA A 719 -41.40 39.83 -27.34
N THR A 720 -40.86 39.78 -26.11
CA THR A 720 -39.53 39.24 -25.80
C THR A 720 -39.56 37.77 -25.37
N ASN A 721 -40.77 37.19 -25.22
CA ASN A 721 -40.98 35.83 -24.71
C ASN A 721 -40.33 35.64 -23.34
N SER A 722 -40.54 36.61 -22.43
CA SER A 722 -39.93 36.63 -21.10
C SER A 722 -40.93 36.95 -20.00
N ILE A 723 -40.60 36.54 -18.77
CA ILE A 723 -41.31 36.92 -17.55
C ILE A 723 -40.36 37.76 -16.71
N MET A 724 -40.75 38.98 -16.36
CA MET A 724 -40.02 39.81 -15.41
C MET A 724 -40.66 39.65 -14.03
N VAL A 725 -39.90 39.20 -13.05
CA VAL A 725 -40.35 39.00 -11.68
C VAL A 725 -39.65 40.01 -10.77
N TYR A 726 -40.43 40.66 -9.91
CA TYR A 726 -39.98 41.69 -8.98
C TYR A 726 -40.09 41.17 -7.55
N PHE A 727 -38.94 40.96 -6.91
CA PHE A 727 -38.86 40.52 -5.52
C PHE A 727 -38.21 41.63 -4.70
N GLY A 728 -38.70 41.92 -3.50
CA GLY A 728 -37.93 42.80 -2.60
C GLY A 728 -36.99 41.98 -1.74
N ALA A 729 -35.82 42.55 -1.46
CA ALA A 729 -34.84 41.98 -0.54
C ALA A 729 -35.32 42.18 0.91
N TYR A 730 -36.40 41.49 1.30
CA TYR A 730 -37.07 41.72 2.58
C TYR A 730 -36.56 40.86 3.73
N SER A 731 -35.85 39.76 3.43
CA SER A 731 -35.15 38.93 4.41
C SER A 731 -33.99 38.16 3.77
N ALA A 732 -33.08 37.65 4.60
CA ALA A 732 -31.92 36.85 4.17
C ALA A 732 -32.28 35.36 4.03
N ASP A 733 -33.57 35.07 3.82
CA ASP A 733 -34.12 33.72 3.77
C ASP A 733 -34.08 33.19 2.33
N SER A 734 -33.99 31.87 2.22
CA SER A 734 -34.07 31.15 0.95
C SER A 734 -35.47 31.25 0.35
N VAL A 735 -35.57 31.43 -0.96
CA VAL A 735 -36.85 31.36 -1.69
C VAL A 735 -36.76 30.29 -2.77
N ILE A 736 -37.16 29.07 -2.41
CA ILE A 736 -37.35 28.00 -3.39
C ILE A 736 -38.56 28.35 -4.25
N SER A 737 -38.32 28.42 -5.54
CA SER A 737 -39.30 28.73 -6.57
C SER A 737 -39.35 27.60 -7.60
N ALA A 738 -40.48 27.43 -8.23
CA ALA A 738 -40.63 26.49 -9.33
C ALA A 738 -41.36 27.14 -10.49
N LEU A 739 -40.85 26.88 -11.68
CA LEU A 739 -41.50 27.26 -12.92
C LEU A 739 -42.16 26.01 -13.48
N SER A 740 -43.45 26.08 -13.79
CA SER A 740 -44.16 24.96 -14.41
C SER A 740 -44.97 25.43 -15.60
N TYR A 741 -45.33 24.51 -16.48
CA TYR A 741 -46.20 24.81 -17.62
C TYR A 741 -47.24 23.72 -17.79
N ILE A 742 -48.39 24.08 -18.33
CA ILE A 742 -49.31 23.09 -18.86
C ILE A 742 -48.90 22.83 -20.31
N PRO A 743 -48.38 21.63 -20.64
CA PRO A 743 -48.12 21.30 -22.02
C PRO A 743 -49.41 21.47 -22.82
N PRO A 744 -49.37 22.08 -24.02
CA PRO A 744 -50.55 22.18 -24.85
C PRO A 744 -51.12 20.78 -24.98
N SER A 745 -52.37 20.58 -24.52
CA SER A 745 -53.06 19.29 -24.60
C SER A 745 -52.76 18.73 -25.97
N PRO A 746 -52.21 17.50 -26.09
CA PRO A 746 -51.85 16.98 -27.40
C PRO A 746 -53.11 17.11 -28.24
N SER A 747 -53.08 18.02 -29.21
CA SER A 747 -54.14 18.10 -30.21
C SER A 747 -54.22 16.67 -30.70
N SER A 748 -55.33 15.99 -30.40
CA SER A 748 -55.59 14.57 -30.68
C SER A 748 -54.72 14.16 -31.86
N PRO A 749 -53.80 13.19 -31.72
CA PRO A 749 -52.76 12.95 -32.71
C PRO A 749 -53.46 12.89 -34.06
N GLY A 750 -53.26 13.94 -34.85
CA GLY A 750 -53.63 13.94 -36.24
C GLY A 750 -52.76 12.85 -36.82
N ILE A 751 -53.31 11.63 -36.90
CA ILE A 751 -52.68 10.50 -37.57
C ILE A 751 -52.12 11.07 -38.86
N PRO A 752 -50.79 11.07 -39.07
CA PRO A 752 -50.20 11.65 -40.26
C PRO A 752 -50.82 10.98 -41.49
N GLY A 753 -51.65 11.73 -42.25
CA GLY A 753 -52.44 11.22 -43.37
C GLY A 753 -53.96 11.15 -43.16
N TYR A 754 -54.50 11.48 -42.00
CA TYR A 754 -55.94 11.40 -41.72
C TYR A 754 -56.65 12.73 -41.98
N ASN A 755 -57.06 12.95 -43.22
CA ASN A 755 -57.92 14.08 -43.57
C ASN A 755 -59.39 13.70 -43.27
N PRO A 756 -60.07 14.31 -42.28
CA PRO A 756 -61.49 14.03 -42.00
C PRO A 756 -62.39 14.30 -43.21
N PHE A 757 -61.94 15.14 -44.16
CA PHE A 757 -62.61 15.35 -45.44
C PHE A 757 -62.62 14.08 -46.33
N LEU A 758 -61.58 13.24 -46.26
CA LEU A 758 -61.53 11.94 -46.97
C LEU A 758 -62.43 10.89 -46.32
N LEU A 759 -62.58 10.89 -44.99
CA LEU A 759 -63.53 10.01 -44.29
C LEU A 759 -64.98 10.43 -44.58
N ILE A 760 -65.27 11.72 -44.57
CA ILE A 760 -66.58 12.28 -44.94
C ILE A 760 -66.86 12.02 -46.42
N MET A 761 -65.88 12.20 -47.32
CA MET A 761 -66.02 11.83 -48.73
C MET A 761 -66.17 10.32 -48.95
N GLY A 762 -65.49 9.50 -48.16
CA GLY A 762 -65.61 8.04 -48.17
C GLY A 762 -66.98 7.57 -47.69
N LEU A 763 -67.53 8.20 -46.65
CA LEU A 763 -68.89 7.94 -46.16
C LEU A 763 -69.96 8.46 -47.12
N ILE A 764 -69.73 9.61 -47.79
CA ILE A 764 -70.61 10.13 -48.85
C ILE A 764 -70.55 9.22 -50.09
N LEU A 765 -69.38 8.74 -50.50
CA LEU A 765 -69.21 7.79 -51.61
C LEU A 765 -69.80 6.41 -51.28
N ALA A 766 -69.65 5.95 -50.03
CA ALA A 766 -70.29 4.73 -49.55
C ALA A 766 -71.82 4.89 -49.49
N ALA A 767 -72.34 6.03 -49.03
CA ALA A 767 -73.76 6.34 -49.07
C ALA A 767 -74.29 6.43 -50.52
N ILE A 768 -73.54 7.05 -51.43
CA ILE A 768 -73.87 7.11 -52.87
C ILE A 768 -73.81 5.73 -53.51
N MET A 769 -72.83 4.88 -53.16
CA MET A 769 -72.75 3.49 -53.65
C MET A 769 -73.84 2.61 -53.06
N ILE A 770 -74.16 2.72 -51.78
CA ILE A 770 -75.30 2.02 -51.15
C ILE A 770 -76.62 2.48 -51.77
N MET A 771 -76.76 3.77 -52.10
CA MET A 771 -77.91 4.30 -52.85
C MET A 771 -77.93 3.82 -54.32
N LYS A 772 -76.77 3.65 -54.98
CA LYS A 772 -76.66 3.09 -56.34
C LYS A 772 -76.91 1.58 -56.40
N VAL A 773 -76.53 0.84 -55.35
CA VAL A 773 -76.75 -0.60 -55.21
C VAL A 773 -78.21 -0.88 -54.83
N ARG A 774 -78.82 -0.11 -53.91
CA ARG A 774 -80.27 -0.16 -53.63
C ARG A 774 -81.12 0.39 -54.79
N GLY A 775 -80.58 1.28 -55.62
CA GLY A 775 -81.22 1.80 -56.84
C GLY A 775 -81.18 0.84 -58.03
N ARG A 776 -80.29 -0.17 -58.04
CA ARG A 776 -80.19 -1.18 -59.11
C ARG A 776 -81.03 -2.45 -58.86
N GLU A 777 -81.57 -2.65 -57.66
CA GLU A 777 -82.49 -3.76 -57.37
C GLU A 777 -83.98 -3.44 -57.64
N LYS A 778 -84.32 -2.22 -58.07
CA LYS A 778 -85.72 -1.84 -58.40
C LYS A 778 -86.06 -1.74 -59.89
N PHE A 779 -85.21 -2.23 -60.80
CA PHE A 779 -85.56 -2.35 -62.23
C PHE A 779 -84.99 -3.63 -62.87
N LYS A 780 -85.63 -4.76 -62.57
CA LYS A 780 -85.91 -5.82 -63.55
C LYS A 780 -87.36 -6.25 -63.37
N PHE A 781 -88.21 -5.80 -64.29
CA PHE A 781 -89.59 -6.27 -64.47
C PHE A 781 -89.61 -7.30 -65.60
N LYS A 782 -90.54 -8.26 -65.46
CA LYS A 782 -90.92 -9.37 -66.35
C LYS A 782 -90.15 -10.67 -66.17
#